data_AF-A0A8T2A1S8-F1
#
_entry.id   AF-A0A8T2A1S8-F1
#
_cell.length_a   1.000
_cell.length_b   1.000
_cell.length_c   1.000
_cell.angle_alpha   90.00
_cell.angle_beta   90.00
_cell.angle_gamma   90.00
#
_symmetry.space_group_name_H-M   'P 1'
#
loop_
_entity.id
_entity.type
_entity.pdbx_description
1 polymer ?
#
loop_
_entity_poly.entity_id
_entity_poly.type
_entity_poly.pdbx_seq_one_letter_code
_entity_poly.pdbx_strand_id
1 'polypeptide(L)'
;MARTHLIFLLLVLLSKSTSSTSTTSTKEQEEDRIKALPGQPKVGFSQFSGYVTVNESHGRSLFYWLTESSSHSPHTKPLLLWLNGGPGCSSIAYGASEEIGPFRISKTGYNLYLNNFSWNTEANLLFLESPVGVGFSYTNTSSDFEESGDERTAQDNLIFLISWMSRFPQYQYRDFYIVGESYAGHYVPQLAKKIHEYNKACKNPVINLKGFMVGNPEMDKNNDKLGTITYWWSHAMISDTSYNCILKNCDFTADRFSKECNSAIYDAAADFGDIDQYSIYTPKCVPPQDQTNQTKIVQMRQMQTTKPFLVDQYDPCTENYAEIYYNRPEVQRAMHANRTAIPYKWTACSDSVFDTWNWRDSDNSMLPIYKELIAAGLRIWVYSGDTDSVIPVTATRFSLSKLNLTVKTRWYPWYSGNQVGGRTEVYEGLTFVTVRGAGHEVPFFQPQRHYVPQLAKEIYLYNKGFNNTPIINLKGFMVGNGDIDKHYDRLGSAMYAWSHAMISDKTYKSILKHCSFTAHKNSNNCNWALYFASIEFGKVNGYNIYSPSCVHQTSQTKFLHGRLLAEEFDPCTENYAEIYYNRPDVQRAMHANLTSIPYKWTTCNMVLNKNWKDSEFSMLPIYKELIAAGLRIWVFSGDTDAVVPVTGTRLALNKLNLPVKTRWYPWYSEKQVGGWTEVYEGLTFATVRGAGHEVPVLQPERALTLLRSFLAGKELPRSD
;
A
#
# COMPACT_ATOMS: atom_id res chain seq x y z
N MET A 1 -85.49 8.86 -26.45
CA MET A 1 -84.06 8.79 -26.83
C MET A 1 -83.54 10.21 -26.92
N ALA A 2 -82.39 10.62 -26.42
CA ALA A 2 -81.58 10.24 -25.28
C ALA A 2 -80.74 11.52 -25.00
N ARG A 3 -80.57 11.87 -23.72
CA ARG A 3 -79.78 13.02 -23.25
C ARG A 3 -78.32 12.88 -23.73
N THR A 4 -77.65 14.01 -23.98
CA THR A 4 -76.23 14.10 -23.61
C THR A 4 -75.82 15.55 -23.36
N HIS A 5 -75.39 15.80 -22.12
CA HIS A 5 -74.78 17.02 -21.64
C HIS A 5 -73.34 17.12 -22.15
N LEU A 6 -72.91 18.30 -22.60
CA LEU A 6 -71.50 18.62 -22.82
C LEU A 6 -71.01 19.46 -21.63
N ILE A 7 -70.28 18.81 -20.72
CA ILE A 7 -69.49 19.45 -19.67
C ILE A 7 -68.07 19.59 -20.24
N PHE A 8 -67.59 20.82 -20.46
CA PHE A 8 -66.18 21.07 -20.74
C PHE A 8 -65.47 21.40 -19.41
N LEU A 9 -64.63 20.48 -18.94
CA LEU A 9 -63.72 20.71 -17.81
C LEU A 9 -62.61 21.69 -18.23
N LEU A 10 -62.43 22.77 -17.45
CA LEU A 10 -61.19 23.53 -17.41
C LEU A 10 -60.12 22.70 -16.68
N LEU A 11 -59.12 22.21 -17.41
CA LEU A 11 -57.88 21.68 -16.85
C LEU A 11 -56.91 22.85 -16.59
N VAL A 12 -56.76 23.23 -15.33
CA VAL A 12 -55.68 24.12 -14.87
C VAL A 12 -54.37 23.33 -14.89
N LEU A 13 -53.52 23.58 -15.88
CA LEU A 13 -52.13 23.12 -15.91
C LEU A 13 -51.33 23.96 -14.90
N LEU A 14 -51.20 23.46 -13.67
CA LEU A 14 -50.16 23.90 -12.73
C LEU A 14 -48.81 23.38 -13.24
N SER A 15 -48.10 24.21 -14.02
CA SER A 15 -46.68 24.00 -14.27
C SER A 15 -45.92 24.18 -12.96
N LYS A 16 -45.69 23.09 -12.22
CA LYS A 16 -44.63 23.06 -11.21
C LYS A 16 -43.31 23.19 -11.94
N SER A 17 -42.75 24.39 -11.99
CA SER A 17 -41.33 24.58 -12.23
C SER A 17 -40.60 23.86 -11.10
N THR A 18 -40.06 22.68 -11.39
CA THR A 18 -39.05 22.06 -10.54
C THR A 18 -37.82 22.96 -10.61
N SER A 19 -37.69 23.88 -9.65
CA SER A 19 -36.42 24.53 -9.42
C SER A 19 -35.45 23.44 -9.00
N SER A 20 -34.47 23.14 -9.85
CA SER A 20 -33.25 22.49 -9.37
C SER A 20 -32.69 23.38 -8.26
N THR A 21 -32.78 22.91 -7.02
CA THR A 21 -32.04 23.52 -5.91
C THR A 21 -30.57 23.27 -6.17
N SER A 22 -29.92 24.14 -6.95
CA SER A 22 -28.50 24.35 -6.76
C SER A 22 -28.36 24.92 -5.36
N THR A 23 -27.81 24.15 -4.43
CA THR A 23 -27.35 24.66 -3.15
C THR A 23 -26.33 25.75 -3.43
N THR A 24 -26.78 27.01 -3.44
CA THR A 24 -25.89 28.16 -3.54
C THR A 24 -25.03 28.14 -2.27
N SER A 25 -23.73 27.91 -2.46
CA SER A 25 -22.74 27.98 -1.38
C SER A 25 -22.87 29.31 -0.64
N THR A 26 -22.78 29.28 0.69
CA THR A 26 -22.88 30.52 1.49
C THR A 26 -21.68 31.42 1.19
N LYS A 27 -21.84 32.74 1.38
CA LYS A 27 -20.73 33.69 1.15
C LYS A 27 -19.47 33.30 1.95
N GLU A 28 -19.65 32.86 3.19
CA GLU A 28 -18.56 32.41 4.07
C GLU A 28 -17.88 31.13 3.56
N GLN A 29 -18.61 30.18 2.97
CA GLN A 29 -18.01 28.99 2.34
C GLN A 29 -17.15 29.38 1.14
N GLU A 30 -17.63 30.30 0.29
CA GLU A 30 -16.88 30.75 -0.88
C GLU A 30 -15.62 31.55 -0.50
N GLU A 31 -15.62 32.24 0.64
CA GLU A 31 -14.42 32.90 1.19
C GLU A 31 -13.34 31.92 1.65
N ASP A 32 -13.71 30.67 1.94
CA ASP A 32 -12.81 29.58 2.28
C ASP A 32 -12.42 28.73 1.05
N ARG A 33 -13.05 28.93 -0.12
CA ARG A 33 -12.85 28.08 -1.31
C ARG A 33 -11.44 28.23 -1.89
N ILE A 34 -10.69 27.12 -1.90
CA ILE A 34 -9.40 27.05 -2.59
C ILE A 34 -9.64 26.85 -4.09
N LYS A 35 -9.23 27.81 -4.91
CA LYS A 35 -9.34 27.71 -6.38
C LYS A 35 -8.39 26.68 -6.96
N ALA A 36 -7.11 26.77 -6.57
CA ALA A 36 -6.06 25.81 -6.88
C ALA A 36 -4.88 26.10 -5.96
N LEU A 37 -4.21 25.05 -5.47
CA LEU A 37 -2.95 25.19 -4.77
C LEU A 37 -1.78 25.35 -5.77
N PRO A 38 -0.70 26.05 -5.38
CA PRO A 38 0.51 26.13 -6.20
C PRO A 38 1.07 24.75 -6.55
N GLY A 39 1.27 24.47 -7.84
CA GLY A 39 1.77 23.17 -8.31
C GLY A 39 0.74 22.03 -8.25
N GLN A 40 -0.54 22.33 -8.02
CA GLN A 40 -1.61 21.34 -7.98
C GLN A 40 -1.99 20.82 -9.39
N PRO A 41 -2.15 19.49 -9.57
CA PRO A 41 -2.75 18.95 -10.77
C PRO A 41 -4.25 19.29 -10.87
N LYS A 42 -4.82 19.22 -12.07
CA LYS A 42 -6.24 19.48 -12.30
C LYS A 42 -7.10 18.44 -11.57
N VAL A 43 -8.10 18.90 -10.81
CA VAL A 43 -9.04 18.05 -10.07
C VAL A 43 -10.48 18.46 -10.35
N GLY A 44 -11.41 17.52 -10.13
CA GLY A 44 -12.86 17.72 -10.32
C GLY A 44 -13.64 17.96 -9.02
N PHE A 45 -13.00 17.93 -7.85
CA PHE A 45 -13.65 18.15 -6.55
C PHE A 45 -13.39 19.55 -6.00
N SER A 46 -14.27 20.05 -5.14
CA SER A 46 -14.04 21.30 -4.40
C SER A 46 -13.15 21.08 -3.19
N GLN A 47 -12.46 22.13 -2.77
CA GLN A 47 -11.68 22.15 -1.54
C GLN A 47 -11.79 23.52 -0.88
N PHE A 48 -11.76 23.52 0.44
CA PHE A 48 -11.99 24.70 1.26
C PHE A 48 -11.04 24.66 2.44
N SER A 49 -10.47 25.80 2.81
CA SER A 49 -9.65 25.91 4.00
C SER A 49 -9.78 27.30 4.60
N GLY A 50 -9.63 27.35 5.91
CA GLY A 50 -9.82 28.56 6.67
C GLY A 50 -9.82 28.27 8.16
N TYR A 51 -10.35 29.22 8.92
CA TYR A 51 -10.32 29.21 10.38
C TYR A 51 -11.71 29.17 10.97
N VAL A 52 -11.82 28.49 12.10
CA VAL A 52 -12.98 28.57 13.00
C VAL A 52 -12.46 28.93 14.39
N THR A 53 -12.92 30.08 14.90
CA THR A 53 -12.63 30.53 16.26
C THR A 53 -13.37 29.65 17.25
N VAL A 54 -12.63 29.02 18.16
CA VAL A 54 -13.19 28.14 19.21
C VAL A 54 -13.22 28.84 20.56
N ASN A 55 -12.43 29.90 20.73
CA ASN A 55 -12.46 30.77 21.90
C ASN A 55 -12.11 32.22 21.51
N GLU A 56 -13.10 33.09 21.51
CA GLU A 56 -12.96 34.51 21.14
C GLU A 56 -12.05 35.29 22.11
N SER A 57 -12.17 35.06 23.43
CA SER A 57 -11.42 35.84 24.42
C SER A 57 -9.93 35.52 24.41
N HIS A 58 -9.54 34.31 24.02
CA HIS A 58 -8.14 33.92 23.84
C HIS A 58 -7.65 34.13 22.39
N GLY A 59 -8.54 34.49 21.46
CA GLY A 59 -8.24 34.52 20.04
C GLY A 59 -7.84 33.15 19.48
N ARG A 60 -8.37 32.07 20.07
CA ARG A 60 -8.01 30.69 19.71
C ARG A 60 -8.80 30.25 18.49
N SER A 61 -8.09 29.91 17.41
CA SER A 61 -8.68 29.51 16.14
C SER A 61 -8.02 28.26 15.59
N LEU A 62 -8.83 27.29 15.17
CA LEU A 62 -8.36 26.07 14.54
C LEU A 62 -8.45 26.18 13.01
N PHE A 63 -7.40 25.76 12.33
CA PHE A 63 -7.29 25.71 10.88
C PHE A 63 -7.76 24.35 10.36
N TYR A 64 -8.49 24.37 9.25
CA TYR A 64 -9.00 23.16 8.61
C TYR A 64 -8.74 23.16 7.11
N TRP A 65 -8.72 21.96 6.54
CA TRP A 65 -8.78 21.75 5.11
C TRP A 65 -9.82 20.67 4.77
N LEU A 66 -10.91 21.08 4.13
CA LEU A 66 -11.91 20.20 3.55
C LEU A 66 -11.53 19.88 2.09
N THR A 67 -11.48 18.59 1.75
CA THR A 67 -11.46 18.10 0.37
C THR A 67 -12.74 17.31 0.12
N GLU A 68 -13.60 17.82 -0.76
CA GLU A 68 -14.84 17.14 -1.11
C GLU A 68 -14.55 15.84 -1.85
N SER A 69 -15.55 14.95 -1.85
CA SER A 69 -15.38 13.68 -2.56
C SER A 69 -15.18 13.88 -4.06
N SER A 70 -14.26 13.13 -4.65
CA SER A 70 -13.99 13.10 -6.09
C SER A 70 -15.05 12.33 -6.90
N SER A 71 -16.04 11.73 -6.23
CA SER A 71 -17.17 11.08 -6.88
C SER A 71 -18.10 12.09 -7.58
N HIS A 72 -18.93 11.63 -8.52
CA HIS A 72 -19.93 12.48 -9.19
C HIS A 72 -21.03 13.00 -8.25
N SER A 73 -21.13 12.46 -7.03
CA SER A 73 -22.17 12.80 -6.06
C SER A 73 -21.56 13.03 -4.66
N PRO A 74 -20.74 14.07 -4.45
CA PRO A 74 -20.10 14.33 -3.16
C PRO A 74 -21.13 14.56 -2.04
N HIS A 75 -22.29 15.11 -2.40
CA HIS A 75 -23.43 15.32 -1.52
C HIS A 75 -24.14 14.04 -1.05
N THR A 76 -23.75 12.84 -1.49
CA THR A 76 -24.25 11.57 -0.93
C THR A 76 -23.20 10.84 -0.09
N LYS A 77 -21.94 11.28 -0.13
CA LYS A 77 -20.84 10.65 0.61
C LYS A 77 -20.81 11.13 2.08
N PRO A 78 -20.29 10.30 3.01
CA PRO A 78 -20.14 10.70 4.41
C PRO A 78 -19.13 11.84 4.58
N LEU A 79 -19.12 12.44 5.77
CA LEU A 79 -18.05 13.33 6.23
C LEU A 79 -17.10 12.53 7.13
N LEU A 80 -15.80 12.65 6.89
CA LEU A 80 -14.74 12.02 7.67
C LEU A 80 -13.81 13.09 8.21
N LEU A 81 -13.77 13.26 9.53
CA LEU A 81 -12.76 14.08 10.21
C LEU A 81 -11.49 13.25 10.39
N TRP A 82 -10.34 13.77 9.97
CA TRP A 82 -9.04 13.16 10.20
C TRP A 82 -8.22 13.96 11.22
N LEU A 83 -7.65 13.26 12.20
CA LEU A 83 -6.79 13.80 13.25
C LEU A 83 -5.48 13.00 13.32
N ASN A 84 -4.34 13.62 13.02
CA ASN A 84 -3.04 13.05 13.40
C ASN A 84 -2.78 13.25 14.90
N GLY A 85 -1.77 12.56 15.41
CA GLY A 85 -1.41 12.54 16.83
C GLY A 85 -0.27 13.51 17.18
N GLY A 86 0.86 12.94 17.61
CA GLY A 86 1.99 13.64 18.21
C GLY A 86 2.09 13.33 19.72
N PRO A 87 1.48 14.13 20.61
CA PRO A 87 0.57 15.25 20.38
C PRO A 87 1.24 16.44 19.70
N GLY A 88 0.45 17.23 18.96
CA GLY A 88 0.91 18.45 18.32
C GLY A 88 1.32 18.32 16.85
N CYS A 89 1.03 17.19 16.20
CA CYS A 89 1.34 16.98 14.80
C CYS A 89 0.18 17.33 13.87
N SER A 90 0.50 17.87 12.70
CA SER A 90 -0.47 18.41 11.75
C SER A 90 -1.21 17.33 10.98
N SER A 91 -2.54 17.42 10.99
CA SER A 91 -3.42 16.61 10.14
C SER A 91 -3.28 16.90 8.64
N ILE A 92 -2.67 18.03 8.29
CA ILE A 92 -2.44 18.46 6.91
C ILE A 92 -1.07 17.97 6.42
N ALA A 93 -0.06 17.95 7.29
CA ALA A 93 1.23 17.35 7.00
C ALA A 93 1.06 15.87 6.67
N TYR A 94 0.78 15.05 7.68
CA TYR A 94 0.76 13.60 7.57
C TYR A 94 -0.53 13.12 6.87
N GLY A 95 -1.69 13.37 7.49
CA GLY A 95 -2.98 12.90 7.00
C GLY A 95 -3.30 13.31 5.56
N ALA A 96 -3.20 14.61 5.25
CA ALA A 96 -3.56 15.11 3.93
C ALA A 96 -2.45 14.87 2.87
N SER A 97 -1.18 15.03 3.23
CA SER A 97 -0.08 15.08 2.25
C SER A 97 0.75 13.80 2.15
N GLU A 98 0.68 12.92 3.14
CA GLU A 98 1.46 11.67 3.19
C GLU A 98 0.56 10.44 3.15
N GLU A 99 -0.66 10.54 3.70
CA GLU A 99 -1.51 9.39 3.96
C GLU A 99 -2.78 9.34 3.08
N ILE A 100 -3.89 9.94 3.50
CA ILE A 100 -5.21 9.67 2.92
C ILE A 100 -5.71 10.77 1.98
N GLY A 101 -5.09 11.96 2.01
CA GLY A 101 -5.53 13.10 1.20
C GLY A 101 -5.26 12.94 -0.31
N PRO A 102 -5.84 13.84 -1.12
CA PRO A 102 -5.85 13.73 -2.58
C PRO A 102 -4.52 14.06 -3.25
N PHE A 103 -3.59 14.67 -2.50
CA PHE A 103 -2.32 15.14 -3.02
C PHE A 103 -1.15 14.55 -2.23
N ARG A 104 -0.04 14.39 -2.92
CA ARG A 104 1.29 14.15 -2.35
C ARG A 104 2.22 15.27 -2.73
N ILE A 105 3.18 15.56 -1.85
CA ILE A 105 4.16 16.61 -2.08
C ILE A 105 5.39 15.99 -2.75
N SER A 106 5.84 16.58 -3.85
CA SER A 106 7.08 16.15 -4.51
C SER A 106 8.28 16.34 -3.57
N LYS A 107 9.36 15.56 -3.73
CA LYS A 107 10.59 15.69 -2.93
C LYS A 107 11.26 17.07 -2.94
N THR A 108 10.88 17.93 -3.89
CA THR A 108 11.37 19.31 -3.93
C THR A 108 10.63 20.24 -2.96
N GLY A 109 9.44 19.84 -2.49
CA GLY A 109 8.52 20.71 -1.74
C GLY A 109 7.83 21.77 -2.61
N TYR A 110 7.92 21.72 -3.94
CA TYR A 110 7.34 22.76 -4.83
C TYR A 110 6.07 22.35 -5.58
N ASN A 111 5.89 21.07 -5.90
CA ASN A 111 4.76 20.58 -6.70
C ASN A 111 3.96 19.53 -5.93
N LEU A 112 2.69 19.42 -6.30
CA LEU A 112 1.80 18.35 -5.85
C LEU A 112 1.60 17.33 -6.97
N TYR A 113 1.37 16.07 -6.60
CA TYR A 113 0.88 15.04 -7.52
C TYR A 113 -0.31 14.30 -6.90
N LEU A 114 -1.16 13.69 -7.74
CA LEU A 114 -2.37 13.02 -7.25
C LEU A 114 -2.01 11.75 -6.47
N ASN A 115 -2.69 11.55 -5.35
CA ASN A 115 -2.74 10.27 -4.67
C ASN A 115 -3.84 9.39 -5.30
N ASN A 116 -3.44 8.34 -6.02
CA ASN A 116 -4.37 7.41 -6.67
C ASN A 116 -5.23 6.61 -5.68
N PHE A 117 -4.89 6.62 -4.39
CA PHE A 117 -5.58 5.90 -3.32
C PHE A 117 -6.17 6.85 -2.28
N SER A 118 -6.43 8.10 -2.67
CA SER A 118 -7.03 9.05 -1.74
C SER A 118 -8.39 8.59 -1.26
N TRP A 119 -8.63 8.75 0.03
CA TRP A 119 -9.90 8.39 0.65
C TRP A 119 -11.03 9.35 0.25
N ASN A 120 -10.72 10.47 -0.41
CA ASN A 120 -11.76 11.36 -0.92
C ASN A 120 -12.54 10.75 -2.10
N THR A 121 -12.17 9.58 -2.60
CA THR A 121 -13.04 8.80 -3.49
C THR A 121 -14.30 8.30 -2.76
N GLU A 122 -14.22 8.08 -1.45
CA GLU A 122 -15.28 7.48 -0.64
C GLU A 122 -15.91 8.41 0.40
N ALA A 123 -15.24 9.50 0.78
CA ALA A 123 -15.74 10.46 1.77
C ALA A 123 -15.40 11.90 1.40
N ASN A 124 -16.07 12.85 2.05
CA ASN A 124 -15.57 14.22 2.14
C ASN A 124 -14.59 14.25 3.32
N LEU A 125 -13.32 14.58 3.07
CA LEU A 125 -12.27 14.52 4.09
C LEU A 125 -12.08 15.92 4.70
N LEU A 126 -12.22 16.01 6.01
CA LEU A 126 -11.97 17.21 6.79
C LEU A 126 -10.71 16.98 7.64
N PHE A 127 -9.60 17.59 7.26
CA PHE A 127 -8.37 17.60 8.04
C PHE A 127 -8.40 18.78 9.01
N LEU A 128 -8.18 18.52 10.30
CA LEU A 128 -8.21 19.55 11.34
C LEU A 128 -6.84 19.61 12.03
N GLU A 129 -6.19 20.77 12.01
CA GLU A 129 -4.97 21.00 12.77
C GLU A 129 -5.35 21.33 14.22
N SER A 130 -5.14 20.38 15.12
CA SER A 130 -5.53 20.48 16.53
C SER A 130 -4.50 19.76 17.40
N PRO A 131 -4.18 20.27 18.60
CA PRO A 131 -4.71 21.48 19.26
C PRO A 131 -4.18 22.80 18.66
N VAL A 132 -4.49 23.92 19.31
CA VAL A 132 -3.90 25.21 18.94
C VAL A 132 -2.37 25.18 19.06
N GLY A 133 -1.68 25.83 18.12
CA GLY A 133 -0.22 25.74 17.98
C GLY A 133 0.23 24.74 16.93
N VAL A 134 -0.66 23.84 16.50
CA VAL A 134 -0.39 22.87 15.43
C VAL A 134 -0.57 23.52 14.07
N GLY A 135 0.48 23.45 13.25
CA GLY A 135 0.47 23.94 11.88
C GLY A 135 0.05 25.40 11.78
N PHE A 136 -1.11 25.67 11.19
CA PHE A 136 -1.66 27.01 11.03
C PHE A 136 -2.63 27.42 12.15
N SER A 137 -3.03 26.52 13.05
CA SER A 137 -3.93 26.81 14.18
C SER A 137 -3.22 27.66 15.23
N TYR A 138 -3.81 28.79 15.64
CA TYR A 138 -3.14 29.77 16.49
C TYR A 138 -4.01 30.29 17.64
N THR A 139 -3.34 30.89 18.62
CA THR A 139 -3.94 31.60 19.76
C THR A 139 -3.23 32.93 19.95
N ASN A 140 -3.93 33.93 20.49
CA ASN A 140 -3.34 35.20 20.89
C ASN A 140 -2.90 35.20 22.37
N THR A 141 -3.16 34.11 23.10
CA THR A 141 -2.87 33.97 24.53
C THR A 141 -1.78 32.92 24.75
N SER A 142 -0.58 33.35 25.15
CA SER A 142 0.57 32.45 25.31
C SER A 142 0.39 31.33 26.35
N SER A 143 -0.39 31.57 27.41
CA SER A 143 -0.66 30.53 28.43
C SER A 143 -1.44 29.34 27.87
N ASP A 144 -2.08 29.47 26.70
CA ASP A 144 -2.77 28.37 26.05
C ASP A 144 -1.82 27.20 25.75
N PHE A 145 -0.55 27.44 25.45
CA PHE A 145 0.39 26.34 25.17
C PHE A 145 0.68 25.50 26.43
N GLU A 146 0.84 26.15 27.57
CA GLU A 146 1.13 25.49 28.87
C GLU A 146 -0.10 24.84 29.52
N GLU A 147 -1.29 25.40 29.26
CA GLU A 147 -2.57 24.93 29.81
C GLU A 147 -3.30 23.97 28.85
N SER A 148 -2.61 23.48 27.81
CA SER A 148 -3.18 22.50 26.89
C SER A 148 -3.34 21.14 27.55
N GLY A 149 -4.32 20.41 27.04
CA GLY A 149 -4.77 19.16 27.63
C GLY A 149 -5.74 18.42 26.72
N ASP A 150 -5.92 17.14 27.00
CA ASP A 150 -6.80 16.23 26.27
C ASP A 150 -8.26 16.72 26.32
N GLU A 151 -8.73 17.11 27.51
CA GLU A 151 -10.11 17.56 27.73
C GLU A 151 -10.40 18.87 26.98
N ARG A 152 -9.46 19.81 27.05
CA ARG A 152 -9.57 21.09 26.33
C ARG A 152 -9.55 20.88 24.82
N THR A 153 -8.67 20.01 24.33
CA THR A 153 -8.57 19.67 22.91
C THR A 153 -9.87 19.06 22.39
N ALA A 154 -10.46 18.11 23.12
CA ALA A 154 -11.75 17.52 22.77
C ALA A 154 -12.89 18.56 22.77
N GLN A 155 -12.89 19.48 23.75
CA GLN A 155 -13.89 20.55 23.83
C GLN A 155 -13.76 21.56 22.68
N ASP A 156 -12.55 22.01 22.37
CA ASP A 156 -12.29 22.93 21.26
C ASP A 156 -12.65 22.28 19.92
N ASN A 157 -12.35 20.99 19.73
CA ASN A 157 -12.74 20.24 18.53
C ASN A 157 -14.27 20.09 18.39
N LEU A 158 -15.01 19.92 19.49
CA LEU A 158 -16.48 19.92 19.46
C LEU A 158 -17.03 21.30 19.05
N ILE A 159 -16.51 22.37 19.64
CA ILE A 159 -16.91 23.75 19.30
C ILE A 159 -16.60 24.04 17.82
N PHE A 160 -15.42 23.61 17.36
CA PHE A 160 -15.04 23.66 15.96
C PHE A 160 -16.09 22.98 15.08
N LEU A 161 -16.45 21.72 15.35
CA LEU A 161 -17.39 20.97 14.52
C LEU A 161 -18.78 21.63 14.46
N ILE A 162 -19.30 22.09 15.60
CA ILE A 162 -20.60 22.77 15.65
C ILE A 162 -20.58 24.04 14.82
N SER A 163 -19.55 24.87 15.02
CA SER A 163 -19.40 26.16 14.32
C SER A 163 -19.11 25.97 12.83
N TRP A 164 -18.28 25.00 12.49
CA TRP A 164 -17.96 24.62 11.12
C TRP A 164 -19.17 24.08 10.38
N MET A 165 -19.99 23.21 11.00
CA MET A 165 -21.24 22.73 10.40
C MET A 165 -22.31 23.82 10.29
N SER A 166 -22.23 24.90 11.08
CA SER A 166 -23.04 26.10 10.86
C SER A 166 -22.63 26.82 9.58
N ARG A 167 -21.32 26.91 9.32
CA ARG A 167 -20.77 27.45 8.05
C ARG A 167 -21.05 26.52 6.87
N PHE A 168 -20.99 25.20 7.06
CA PHE A 168 -21.24 24.15 6.07
C PHE A 168 -22.48 23.30 6.37
N PRO A 169 -23.71 23.87 6.30
CA PRO A 169 -24.94 23.19 6.71
C PRO A 169 -25.26 21.93 5.89
N GLN A 170 -24.71 21.77 4.69
CA GLN A 170 -24.87 20.57 3.87
C GLN A 170 -24.28 19.29 4.52
N TYR A 171 -23.40 19.45 5.52
CA TYR A 171 -22.84 18.35 6.30
C TYR A 171 -23.55 18.11 7.64
N GLN A 172 -24.50 18.96 8.04
CA GLN A 172 -25.35 18.67 9.19
C GLN A 172 -26.18 17.41 8.91
N TYR A 173 -26.34 16.58 9.95
CA TYR A 173 -27.04 15.30 9.89
C TYR A 173 -26.42 14.25 8.95
N ARG A 174 -25.31 14.59 8.27
CA ARG A 174 -24.56 13.66 7.43
C ARG A 174 -23.97 12.56 8.29
N ASP A 175 -23.91 11.34 7.77
CA ASP A 175 -23.11 10.29 8.39
C ASP A 175 -21.68 10.79 8.61
N PHE A 176 -21.31 10.88 9.88
CA PHE A 176 -20.06 11.46 10.32
C PHE A 176 -19.19 10.41 11.00
N TYR A 177 -17.93 10.37 10.60
CA TYR A 177 -16.91 9.49 11.16
C TYR A 177 -15.70 10.31 11.60
N ILE A 178 -15.08 9.89 12.69
CA ILE A 178 -13.80 10.44 13.14
C ILE A 178 -12.75 9.36 12.91
N VAL A 179 -11.65 9.72 12.26
CA VAL A 179 -10.51 8.84 12.06
C VAL A 179 -9.27 9.55 12.55
N GLY A 180 -8.34 8.81 13.14
CA GLY A 180 -7.04 9.35 13.49
C GLY A 180 -6.00 8.28 13.69
N GLU A 181 -4.80 8.69 14.06
CA GLU A 181 -3.69 7.79 14.33
C GLU A 181 -2.81 8.24 15.50
N SER A 182 -1.99 7.31 16.01
CA SER A 182 -1.00 7.60 17.05
C SER A 182 -1.65 8.10 18.35
N TYR A 183 -1.20 9.25 18.87
CA TYR A 183 -1.83 9.93 20.01
C TYR A 183 -3.30 10.31 19.78
N ALA A 184 -3.79 10.31 18.54
CA ALA A 184 -5.23 10.45 18.28
C ALA A 184 -6.04 9.24 18.81
N GLY A 185 -5.37 8.17 19.27
CA GLY A 185 -5.94 7.16 20.15
C GLY A 185 -6.55 7.73 21.44
N HIS A 186 -6.13 8.91 21.89
CA HIS A 186 -6.79 9.74 22.90
C HIS A 186 -7.81 10.72 22.30
N TYR A 187 -7.39 11.51 21.32
CA TYR A 187 -8.22 12.59 20.74
C TYR A 187 -9.55 12.09 20.19
N VAL A 188 -9.53 11.01 19.42
CA VAL A 188 -10.69 10.48 18.71
C VAL A 188 -11.77 9.97 19.69
N PRO A 189 -11.49 9.06 20.65
CA PRO A 189 -12.52 8.61 21.59
C PRO A 189 -13.01 9.72 22.52
N GLN A 190 -12.16 10.64 22.95
CA GLN A 190 -12.58 11.77 23.80
C GLN A 190 -13.51 12.72 23.04
N LEU A 191 -13.19 13.08 21.79
CA LEU A 191 -14.08 13.87 20.94
C LEU A 191 -15.40 13.12 20.66
N ALA A 192 -15.34 11.83 20.38
CA ALA A 192 -16.53 11.00 20.18
C ALA A 192 -17.44 10.99 21.43
N LYS A 193 -16.84 10.92 22.63
CA LYS A 193 -17.56 11.06 23.90
C LYS A 193 -18.22 12.43 24.05
N LYS A 194 -17.49 13.52 23.78
CA LYS A 194 -18.04 14.90 23.83
C LYS A 194 -19.22 15.07 22.87
N ILE A 195 -19.13 14.53 21.65
CA ILE A 195 -20.24 14.55 20.68
C ILE A 195 -21.42 13.72 21.19
N HIS A 196 -21.17 12.55 21.77
CA HIS A 196 -22.23 11.70 22.33
C HIS A 196 -22.98 12.39 23.48
N GLU A 197 -22.25 13.04 24.39
CA GLU A 197 -22.82 13.83 25.49
C GLU A 197 -23.61 15.03 24.97
N TYR A 198 -23.05 15.78 24.01
CA TYR A 198 -23.74 16.87 23.31
C TYR A 198 -25.04 16.38 22.65
N ASN A 199 -24.99 15.24 21.95
CA ASN A 199 -26.14 14.68 21.25
C ASN A 199 -27.23 14.21 22.20
N LYS A 200 -26.88 13.68 23.38
CA LYS A 200 -27.84 13.32 24.42
C LYS A 200 -28.49 14.54 25.06
N ALA A 201 -27.75 15.63 25.23
CA ALA A 201 -28.25 16.85 25.85
C ALA A 201 -29.10 17.71 24.90
N CYS A 202 -28.90 17.58 23.58
CA CYS A 202 -29.58 18.39 22.57
C CYS A 202 -30.84 17.69 22.03
N LYS A 203 -31.94 18.44 21.85
CA LYS A 203 -33.19 17.88 21.28
C LYS A 203 -33.06 17.48 19.80
N ASN A 204 -32.28 18.23 19.02
CA ASN A 204 -32.08 18.02 17.59
C ASN A 204 -30.57 18.14 17.25
N PRO A 205 -29.76 17.15 17.64
CA PRO A 205 -28.32 17.22 17.42
C PRO A 205 -27.96 17.26 15.93
N VAL A 206 -27.06 18.18 15.56
CA VAL A 206 -26.62 18.38 14.17
C VAL A 206 -25.51 17.42 13.74
N ILE A 207 -24.81 16.78 14.69
CA ILE A 207 -23.70 15.86 14.42
C ILE A 207 -24.21 14.42 14.45
N ASN A 208 -24.32 13.78 13.28
CA ASN A 208 -24.77 12.39 13.16
C ASN A 208 -23.56 11.42 13.17
N LEU A 209 -22.92 11.30 14.35
CA LEU A 209 -21.76 10.43 14.57
C LEU A 209 -22.15 8.94 14.45
N LYS A 210 -21.52 8.22 13.52
CA LYS A 210 -21.76 6.79 13.26
C LYS A 210 -20.71 5.87 13.87
N GLY A 211 -19.50 6.38 14.10
CA GLY A 211 -18.39 5.59 14.57
C GLY A 211 -17.06 6.29 14.39
N PHE A 212 -16.00 5.60 14.78
CA PHE A 212 -14.64 6.09 14.60
C PHE A 212 -13.65 4.96 14.29
N MET A 213 -12.51 5.33 13.70
CA MET A 213 -11.40 4.44 13.45
C MET A 213 -10.11 5.03 14.01
N VAL A 214 -9.23 4.22 14.60
CA VAL A 214 -7.92 4.69 15.05
C VAL A 214 -6.79 3.75 14.60
N GLY A 215 -5.74 4.33 14.02
CA GLY A 215 -4.55 3.65 13.50
C GLY A 215 -3.38 3.73 14.48
N ASN A 216 -2.71 2.62 14.72
CA ASN A 216 -1.57 2.51 15.64
C ASN A 216 -1.78 3.32 16.94
N PRO A 217 -2.92 3.16 17.65
CA PRO A 217 -3.34 4.13 18.66
C PRO A 217 -2.72 3.91 20.03
N GLU A 218 -2.33 5.00 20.70
CA GLU A 218 -2.11 4.99 22.14
C GLU A 218 -3.48 4.87 22.82
N MET A 219 -3.68 3.83 23.63
CA MET A 219 -4.97 3.49 24.23
C MET A 219 -4.88 3.27 25.73
N ASP A 220 -3.77 2.74 26.21
CA ASP A 220 -3.53 2.46 27.61
C ASP A 220 -2.03 2.47 27.88
N LYS A 221 -1.54 3.56 28.49
CA LYS A 221 -0.10 3.84 28.64
C LYS A 221 0.67 2.65 29.19
N ASN A 222 0.10 1.94 30.16
CA ASN A 222 0.76 0.84 30.85
C ASN A 222 0.91 -0.38 29.93
N ASN A 223 -0.17 -0.76 29.24
CA ASN A 223 -0.14 -1.87 28.29
C ASN A 223 0.63 -1.51 27.02
N ASP A 224 0.59 -0.25 26.60
CA ASP A 224 1.31 0.23 25.44
C ASP A 224 2.82 0.19 25.70
N LYS A 225 3.30 0.72 26.84
CA LYS A 225 4.71 0.59 27.28
C LYS A 225 5.17 -0.88 27.28
N LEU A 226 4.43 -1.78 27.93
CA LEU A 226 4.79 -3.20 27.99
C LEU A 226 4.77 -3.86 26.61
N GLY A 227 3.76 -3.54 25.80
CA GLY A 227 3.61 -4.05 24.44
C GLY A 227 4.73 -3.61 23.52
N THR A 228 5.19 -2.36 23.65
CA THR A 228 6.33 -1.78 22.92
C THR A 228 7.63 -2.50 23.24
N ILE A 229 7.98 -2.65 24.52
CA ILE A 229 9.18 -3.40 24.94
C ILE A 229 9.12 -4.86 24.46
N THR A 230 7.94 -5.49 24.54
CA THR A 230 7.73 -6.87 24.06
C THR A 230 7.90 -6.97 22.53
N TYR A 231 7.47 -5.94 21.78
CA TYR A 231 7.64 -5.90 20.34
C TYR A 231 9.11 -5.81 19.96
N TRP A 232 9.86 -4.89 20.57
CA TRP A 232 11.30 -4.72 20.34
C TRP A 232 12.04 -6.04 20.56
N TRP A 233 11.76 -6.75 21.64
CA TRP A 233 12.38 -8.04 21.93
C TRP A 233 11.98 -9.12 20.91
N SER A 234 10.68 -9.29 20.65
CA SER A 234 10.19 -10.32 19.72
C SER A 234 10.62 -10.11 18.27
N HIS A 235 10.99 -8.88 17.89
CA HIS A 235 11.52 -8.53 16.57
C HIS A 235 13.05 -8.39 16.56
N ALA A 236 13.73 -8.84 17.63
CA ALA A 236 15.17 -8.86 17.77
C ALA A 236 15.86 -7.48 17.68
N MET A 237 15.14 -6.41 18.06
CA MET A 237 15.69 -5.06 18.19
C MET A 237 16.43 -4.84 19.51
N ILE A 238 16.14 -5.66 20.52
CA ILE A 238 16.83 -5.66 21.82
C ILE A 238 17.19 -7.08 22.23
N SER A 239 18.28 -7.23 22.98
CA SER A 239 18.74 -8.53 23.45
C SER A 239 17.86 -9.11 24.57
N ASP A 240 17.95 -10.43 24.81
CA ASP A 240 17.34 -11.07 25.98
C ASP A 240 17.80 -10.42 27.30
N THR A 241 19.06 -9.97 27.36
CA THR A 241 19.62 -9.28 28.53
C THR A 241 18.94 -7.94 28.73
N SER A 242 18.82 -7.13 27.67
CA SER A 242 18.16 -5.82 27.69
C SER A 242 16.68 -5.96 28.07
N TYR A 243 15.97 -6.90 27.44
CA TYR A 243 14.57 -7.19 27.74
C TYR A 243 14.34 -7.58 29.20
N ASN A 244 15.12 -8.54 29.72
CA ASN A 244 15.03 -8.96 31.12
C ASN A 244 15.44 -7.84 32.09
N CYS A 245 16.40 -7.00 31.71
CA CYS A 245 16.81 -5.84 32.51
C CYS A 245 15.65 -4.82 32.63
N ILE A 246 14.98 -4.51 31.52
CA ILE A 246 13.81 -3.63 31.51
C ILE A 246 12.69 -4.22 32.37
N LEU A 247 12.31 -5.49 32.14
CA LEU A 247 11.25 -6.14 32.92
C LEU A 247 11.54 -6.19 34.44
N LYS A 248 12.81 -6.27 34.82
CA LYS A 248 13.23 -6.30 36.23
C LYS A 248 13.16 -4.93 36.88
N ASN A 249 13.53 -3.87 36.16
CA ASN A 249 13.74 -2.53 36.73
C ASN A 249 12.58 -1.56 36.47
N CYS A 250 11.70 -1.86 35.51
CA CYS A 250 10.59 -1.00 35.13
C CYS A 250 9.26 -1.44 35.75
N ASP A 251 8.61 -0.52 36.46
CA ASP A 251 7.19 -0.61 36.78
C ASP A 251 6.40 0.13 35.70
N PHE A 252 5.76 -0.63 34.81
CA PHE A 252 4.96 -0.08 33.72
C PHE A 252 3.67 0.60 34.18
N THR A 253 3.29 0.46 35.45
CA THR A 253 2.11 1.12 36.04
C THR A 253 2.43 2.47 36.67
N ALA A 254 3.71 2.81 36.83
CA ALA A 254 4.14 4.08 37.38
C ALA A 254 3.96 5.22 36.37
N ASP A 255 3.47 6.36 36.85
CA ASP A 255 3.34 7.59 36.04
C ASP A 255 4.70 8.09 35.53
N ARG A 256 5.78 7.85 36.30
CA ARG A 256 7.16 8.16 35.92
C ARG A 256 8.07 6.97 36.19
N PHE A 257 8.91 6.65 35.22
CA PHE A 257 9.92 5.61 35.37
C PHE A 257 11.02 6.02 36.33
N SER A 258 11.52 5.03 37.10
CA SER A 258 12.67 5.19 37.97
C SER A 258 13.94 5.49 37.16
N LYS A 259 14.99 5.96 37.84
CA LYS A 259 16.29 6.19 37.17
C LYS A 259 16.84 4.89 36.61
N GLU A 260 16.65 3.79 37.33
CA GLU A 260 17.08 2.45 36.96
C GLU A 260 16.33 1.95 35.74
N CYS A 261 15.01 2.18 35.65
CA CYS A 261 14.21 1.85 34.49
C CYS A 261 14.62 2.68 33.26
N ASN A 262 14.77 4.00 33.42
CA ASN A 262 15.21 4.87 32.33
C ASN A 262 16.60 4.48 31.82
N SER A 263 17.53 4.11 32.72
CA SER A 263 18.83 3.57 32.33
C SER A 263 18.69 2.27 31.55
N ALA A 264 17.85 1.33 32.00
CA ALA A 264 17.64 0.07 31.30
C ALA A 264 17.04 0.26 29.90
N ILE A 265 16.11 1.20 29.73
CA ILE A 265 15.54 1.56 28.42
C ILE A 265 16.59 2.24 27.54
N TYR A 266 17.36 3.18 28.09
CA TYR A 266 18.41 3.88 27.37
C TYR A 266 19.52 2.93 26.88
N ASP A 267 19.96 2.01 27.74
CA ASP A 267 20.94 0.99 27.38
C ASP A 267 20.40 0.08 26.27
N ALA A 268 19.10 -0.28 26.33
CA ALA A 268 18.45 -1.06 25.28
C ALA A 268 18.30 -0.30 23.95
N ALA A 269 18.18 1.03 23.99
CA ALA A 269 18.11 1.84 22.77
C ALA A 269 19.40 1.76 21.94
N ALA A 270 20.55 1.48 22.57
CA ALA A 270 21.80 1.22 21.86
C ALA A 270 21.75 -0.07 21.01
N ASP A 271 20.89 -1.03 21.36
CA ASP A 271 20.72 -2.28 20.59
C ASP A 271 20.01 -2.03 19.24
N PHE A 272 19.29 -0.93 19.08
CA PHE A 272 18.43 -0.68 17.92
C PHE A 272 19.24 -0.41 16.65
N GLY A 273 20.40 0.22 16.78
CA GLY A 273 21.15 0.76 15.64
C GLY A 273 20.36 1.83 14.85
N ASP A 274 20.71 2.00 13.58
CA ASP A 274 20.10 3.00 12.68
C ASP A 274 18.79 2.49 12.04
N ILE A 275 17.78 2.21 12.87
CA ILE A 275 16.44 1.77 12.44
C ILE A 275 15.43 2.92 12.55
N ASP A 276 14.52 3.02 11.59
CA ASP A 276 13.32 3.85 11.71
C ASP A 276 12.28 3.14 12.59
N GLN A 277 11.92 3.75 13.72
CA GLN A 277 10.96 3.16 14.65
C GLN A 277 9.52 3.18 14.11
N TYR A 278 9.20 4.09 13.19
CA TYR A 278 7.89 4.16 12.55
C TYR A 278 7.68 3.03 11.53
N SER A 279 8.76 2.42 11.01
CA SER A 279 8.70 1.12 10.33
C SER A 279 10.05 0.41 10.31
N ILE A 280 10.16 -0.65 11.11
CA ILE A 280 11.43 -1.33 11.43
C ILE A 280 12.12 -2.00 10.24
N TYR A 281 11.46 -2.11 9.09
CA TYR A 281 11.99 -2.70 7.87
C TYR A 281 12.28 -1.68 6.77
N THR A 282 12.19 -0.39 7.08
CA THR A 282 12.42 0.68 6.11
C THR A 282 13.60 1.59 6.49
N PRO A 283 14.18 2.30 5.51
CA PRO A 283 15.28 3.23 5.79
C PRO A 283 14.81 4.39 6.67
N LYS A 284 15.74 4.93 7.48
CA LYS A 284 15.54 6.16 8.26
C LYS A 284 15.82 7.41 7.42
N CYS A 285 15.15 8.52 7.72
CA CYS A 285 15.50 9.80 7.12
C CYS A 285 16.89 10.25 7.59
N VAL A 286 17.76 10.61 6.64
CA VAL A 286 19.09 11.17 6.94
C VAL A 286 19.12 12.61 6.43
N PRO A 287 19.13 13.61 7.33
CA PRO A 287 19.20 15.02 6.93
C PRO A 287 20.50 15.29 6.16
N PRO A 288 20.51 16.22 5.18
CA PRO A 288 21.71 16.55 4.40
C PRO A 288 22.91 17.05 5.21
N GLN A 289 22.73 17.41 6.50
CA GLN A 289 23.76 18.04 7.33
C GLN A 289 24.69 17.05 8.06
N ASP A 290 24.35 15.76 8.18
CA ASP A 290 25.16 14.77 8.91
C ASP A 290 26.29 14.12 8.10
N GLN A 291 26.46 14.50 6.83
CA GLN A 291 27.52 13.94 5.97
C GLN A 291 28.93 14.44 6.28
N THR A 292 29.12 15.35 7.25
CA THR A 292 30.43 15.97 7.47
C THR A 292 31.34 15.30 8.50
N ASN A 293 30.88 14.35 9.35
CA ASN A 293 31.71 13.93 10.51
C ASN A 293 31.87 12.43 10.83
N GLN A 294 31.45 11.47 9.99
CA GLN A 294 31.82 10.05 10.19
C GLN A 294 32.82 9.55 9.13
N THR A 295 34.09 9.87 9.37
CA THR A 295 35.29 9.02 9.20
C THR A 295 35.33 7.99 8.05
N LYS A 296 35.81 8.46 6.89
CA LYS A 296 36.96 8.01 6.06
C LYS A 296 37.70 6.64 6.25
N ILE A 297 37.22 5.62 6.97
CA ILE A 297 38.03 4.39 7.27
C ILE A 297 37.46 3.06 6.76
N VAL A 298 36.23 2.98 6.25
CA VAL A 298 35.68 1.69 5.71
C VAL A 298 35.67 1.62 4.17
N GLN A 299 36.06 2.70 3.47
CA GLN A 299 36.28 2.70 2.02
C GLN A 299 37.58 1.96 1.67
N MET A 300 37.62 0.62 1.68
CA MET A 300 38.55 -0.17 0.84
C MET A 300 38.44 -1.70 0.84
N ARG A 301 37.43 -2.35 1.45
CA ARG A 301 37.31 -3.83 1.39
C ARG A 301 35.88 -4.32 1.22
N GLN A 302 35.35 -4.23 0.00
CA GLN A 302 34.34 -5.14 -0.55
C GLN A 302 34.11 -4.78 -2.04
N MET A 303 35.14 -5.00 -2.86
CA MET A 303 34.94 -5.27 -4.28
C MET A 303 34.73 -6.78 -4.44
N GLN A 304 33.80 -7.14 -5.33
CA GLN A 304 33.38 -8.50 -5.74
C GLN A 304 32.21 -9.09 -4.95
N THR A 305 30.99 -8.79 -5.39
CA THR A 305 29.98 -9.78 -5.86
C THR A 305 28.78 -9.03 -6.48
N THR A 306 28.16 -9.64 -7.48
CA THR A 306 27.29 -9.06 -8.52
C THR A 306 25.82 -8.78 -8.08
N LYS A 307 25.24 -7.72 -8.69
CA LYS A 307 23.90 -7.02 -8.58
C LYS A 307 22.60 -7.86 -8.88
N PRO A 308 21.34 -7.34 -9.10
CA PRO A 308 20.76 -5.94 -9.03
C PRO A 308 19.31 -5.66 -8.44
N PHE A 309 18.95 -4.52 -7.78
CA PHE A 309 17.88 -3.42 -7.96
C PHE A 309 16.26 -3.48 -8.17
N LEU A 310 15.40 -2.86 -7.28
CA LEU A 310 13.88 -2.58 -7.13
C LEU A 310 13.41 -1.17 -6.67
N VAL A 311 12.35 -0.70 -7.33
CA VAL A 311 11.42 0.45 -7.23
C VAL A 311 10.63 0.72 -5.91
N ASP A 312 10.43 2.03 -5.67
CA ASP A 312 9.61 2.90 -4.78
C ASP A 312 9.07 2.31 -3.47
N GLN A 313 9.69 2.71 -2.36
CA GLN A 313 9.36 2.31 -0.99
C GLN A 313 9.45 3.56 -0.11
N TYR A 314 8.46 3.77 0.77
CA TYR A 314 8.42 4.69 1.92
C TYR A 314 9.56 5.72 2.01
N ASP A 315 9.25 7.01 1.83
CA ASP A 315 10.22 8.09 2.04
C ASP A 315 10.05 8.67 3.45
N PRO A 316 10.92 8.33 4.42
CA PRO A 316 10.83 8.81 5.80
C PRO A 316 11.07 10.33 5.93
N CYS A 317 11.50 11.00 4.85
CA CYS A 317 11.78 12.44 4.87
C CYS A 317 10.60 13.29 4.37
N THR A 318 9.41 12.71 4.17
CA THR A 318 8.27 13.39 3.53
C THR A 318 7.81 14.63 4.31
N GLU A 319 7.91 14.60 5.65
CA GLU A 319 7.65 15.74 6.53
C GLU A 319 8.42 17.00 6.11
N ASN A 320 9.69 16.85 5.69
CA ASN A 320 10.54 17.96 5.30
C ASN A 320 10.02 18.65 4.04
N TYR A 321 9.43 17.87 3.12
CA TYR A 321 8.85 18.42 1.90
C TYR A 321 7.55 19.17 2.22
N ALA A 322 6.77 18.70 3.20
CA ALA A 322 5.59 19.39 3.69
C ALA A 322 5.95 20.74 4.31
N GLU A 323 6.99 20.80 5.14
CA GLU A 323 7.45 22.05 5.73
C GLU A 323 7.91 23.07 4.68
N ILE A 324 8.61 22.61 3.63
CA ILE A 324 8.98 23.48 2.50
C ILE A 324 7.71 23.99 1.80
N TYR A 325 6.76 23.10 1.48
CA TYR A 325 5.58 23.44 0.69
C TYR A 325 4.66 24.44 1.42
N TYR A 326 4.32 24.17 2.68
CA TYR A 326 3.35 24.95 3.45
C TYR A 326 3.90 26.29 3.98
N ASN A 327 5.23 26.44 4.07
CA ASN A 327 5.83 27.75 4.37
C ASN A 327 5.92 28.69 3.16
N ARG A 328 5.50 28.27 1.96
CA ARG A 328 5.51 29.15 0.78
C ARG A 328 4.39 30.20 0.87
N PRO A 329 4.69 31.50 0.70
CA PRO A 329 3.68 32.56 0.81
C PRO A 329 2.49 32.39 -0.14
N GLU A 330 2.72 31.89 -1.35
CA GLU A 330 1.67 31.61 -2.33
C GLU A 330 0.78 30.43 -1.93
N VAL A 331 1.32 29.43 -1.22
CA VAL A 331 0.55 28.28 -0.71
C VAL A 331 -0.33 28.75 0.44
N GLN A 332 0.23 29.48 1.40
CA GLN A 332 -0.53 30.05 2.52
C GLN A 332 -1.66 30.96 2.03
N ARG A 333 -1.38 31.81 1.04
CA ARG A 333 -2.41 32.67 0.43
C ARG A 333 -3.53 31.87 -0.24
N ALA A 334 -3.19 30.82 -1.00
CA ALA A 334 -4.16 29.95 -1.65
C ALA A 334 -5.01 29.15 -0.66
N MET A 335 -4.40 28.73 0.45
CA MET A 335 -5.06 28.02 1.55
C MET A 335 -5.75 28.93 2.55
N HIS A 336 -5.72 30.26 2.34
CA HIS A 336 -6.27 31.20 3.30
C HIS A 336 -5.67 31.07 4.71
N ALA A 337 -4.46 30.52 4.80
CA ALA A 337 -3.71 30.33 6.03
C ALA A 337 -2.92 31.58 6.37
N ASN A 338 -2.45 31.66 7.62
CA ASN A 338 -1.58 32.73 8.11
C ASN A 338 -2.12 34.16 7.85
N ARG A 339 -3.46 34.34 7.89
CA ARG A 339 -4.11 35.64 7.66
C ARG A 339 -3.79 36.66 8.76
N THR A 340 -3.36 36.20 9.94
CA THR A 340 -3.09 37.00 11.14
C THR A 340 -1.60 37.25 11.40
N ALA A 341 -0.71 36.84 10.49
CA ALA A 341 0.75 36.88 10.69
C ALA A 341 1.17 36.11 11.95
N ILE A 342 0.89 34.81 11.94
CA ILE A 342 1.29 33.83 12.95
C ILE A 342 2.80 33.98 13.24
N PRO A 343 3.22 34.08 14.51
CA PRO A 343 4.58 34.47 14.87
C PRO A 343 5.62 33.36 14.73
N TYR A 344 5.22 32.17 14.27
CA TYR A 344 6.07 31.01 14.07
C TYR A 344 5.92 30.46 12.65
N LYS A 345 6.93 29.69 12.22
CA LYS A 345 6.88 28.97 10.94
C LYS A 345 5.96 27.76 11.08
N TRP A 346 5.33 27.38 9.98
CA TRP A 346 4.58 26.13 9.93
C TRP A 346 5.57 24.96 10.02
N THR A 347 5.33 24.01 10.92
CA THR A 347 6.11 22.77 11.07
C THR A 347 5.17 21.57 11.08
N ALA A 348 5.68 20.39 10.71
CA ALA A 348 4.86 19.17 10.66
C ALA A 348 4.37 18.75 12.06
N CYS A 349 5.21 18.93 13.08
CA CYS A 349 4.83 18.86 14.50
C CYS A 349 5.24 20.14 15.23
N SER A 350 4.41 20.58 16.16
CA SER A 350 4.60 21.85 16.88
C SER A 350 5.57 21.68 18.03
N ASP A 351 6.75 22.30 17.94
CA ASP A 351 7.72 22.38 19.04
C ASP A 351 7.09 22.97 20.30
N SER A 352 6.22 23.98 20.16
CA SER A 352 5.58 24.63 21.31
C SER A 352 4.61 23.71 22.05
N VAL A 353 3.94 22.79 21.35
CA VAL A 353 3.08 21.78 21.98
C VAL A 353 3.91 20.61 22.52
N PHE A 354 4.96 20.21 21.79
CA PHE A 354 5.80 19.07 22.13
C PHE A 354 6.73 19.36 23.32
N ASP A 355 7.42 20.51 23.34
CA ASP A 355 8.34 20.91 24.40
C ASP A 355 7.61 21.20 25.73
N THR A 356 6.33 21.56 25.66
CA THR A 356 5.48 21.82 26.83
C THR A 356 4.59 20.62 27.19
N TRP A 357 4.80 19.47 26.56
CA TRP A 357 3.98 18.29 26.76
C TRP A 357 4.16 17.68 28.16
N ASN A 358 3.36 18.18 29.09
CA ASN A 358 3.20 17.68 30.45
C ASN A 358 1.71 17.84 30.86
N TRP A 359 0.83 17.43 29.95
CA TRP A 359 -0.61 17.57 30.10
C TRP A 359 -1.09 16.78 31.32
N ARG A 360 -1.67 17.50 32.28
CA ARG A 360 -2.07 16.92 33.58
C ARG A 360 -3.37 16.13 33.50
N ASP A 361 -4.11 16.28 32.41
CA ASP A 361 -5.38 15.62 32.14
C ASP A 361 -5.25 14.49 31.10
N SER A 362 -4.02 14.08 30.77
CA SER A 362 -3.80 12.94 29.91
C SER A 362 -4.03 11.63 30.68
N ASP A 363 -5.27 11.15 30.61
CA ASP A 363 -5.74 9.92 31.23
C ASP A 363 -4.81 8.73 30.92
N ASN A 364 -4.60 7.85 31.89
CA ASN A 364 -3.74 6.67 31.69
C ASN A 364 -4.35 5.63 30.73
N SER A 365 -5.66 5.64 30.53
CA SER A 365 -6.38 4.64 29.76
C SER A 365 -7.63 5.20 29.11
N MET A 366 -7.75 5.03 27.79
CA MET A 366 -8.95 5.37 27.02
C MET A 366 -10.01 4.27 27.07
N LEU A 367 -9.66 3.08 27.54
CA LEU A 367 -10.52 1.89 27.54
C LEU A 367 -11.91 2.09 28.18
N PRO A 368 -12.09 2.88 29.27
CA PRO A 368 -13.41 3.20 29.80
C PRO A 368 -14.30 3.93 28.77
N ILE A 369 -13.74 4.86 28.01
CA ILE A 369 -14.45 5.61 26.97
C ILE A 369 -14.84 4.65 25.83
N TYR A 370 -13.95 3.74 25.42
CA TYR A 370 -14.28 2.71 24.43
C TYR A 370 -15.48 1.87 24.87
N LYS A 371 -15.54 1.43 26.14
CA LYS A 371 -16.70 0.68 26.67
C LYS A 371 -17.98 1.49 26.61
N GLU A 372 -17.93 2.76 27.00
CA GLU A 372 -19.10 3.66 26.95
C GLU A 372 -19.62 3.82 25.51
N LEU A 373 -18.72 4.06 24.56
CA LEU A 373 -19.08 4.30 23.16
C LEU A 373 -19.53 3.03 22.41
N ILE A 374 -18.98 1.87 22.78
CA ILE A 374 -19.49 0.56 22.32
C ILE A 374 -20.92 0.36 22.82
N ALA A 375 -21.19 0.63 24.10
CA ALA A 375 -22.53 0.52 24.69
C ALA A 375 -23.52 1.53 24.07
N ALA A 376 -23.01 2.67 23.58
CA ALA A 376 -23.79 3.64 22.82
C ALA A 376 -24.11 3.19 21.38
N GLY A 377 -23.57 2.07 20.92
CA GLY A 377 -23.82 1.52 19.58
C GLY A 377 -22.98 2.13 18.47
N LEU A 378 -21.91 2.87 18.81
CA LEU A 378 -20.98 3.38 17.80
C LEU A 378 -20.16 2.24 17.19
N ARG A 379 -19.88 2.35 15.89
CA ARG A 379 -18.98 1.43 15.19
C ARG A 379 -17.52 1.83 15.46
N ILE A 380 -16.75 0.97 16.13
CA ILE A 380 -15.35 1.26 16.44
C ILE A 380 -14.43 0.31 15.69
N TRP A 381 -13.44 0.87 14.98
CA TRP A 381 -12.35 0.10 14.40
C TRP A 381 -11.01 0.55 14.97
N VAL A 382 -10.18 -0.44 15.29
CA VAL A 382 -8.78 -0.22 15.67
C VAL A 382 -7.94 -0.93 14.64
N TYR A 383 -6.93 -0.28 14.10
CA TYR A 383 -5.99 -0.92 13.17
C TYR A 383 -4.54 -0.63 13.54
N SER A 384 -3.63 -1.56 13.24
CA SER A 384 -2.19 -1.40 13.49
C SER A 384 -1.35 -1.93 12.33
N GLY A 385 -0.39 -1.16 11.85
CA GLY A 385 0.69 -1.66 11.00
C GLY A 385 1.58 -2.63 11.78
N ASP A 386 1.89 -3.80 11.21
CA ASP A 386 2.64 -4.84 11.92
C ASP A 386 4.17 -4.61 11.95
N THR A 387 4.66 -3.51 11.35
CA THR A 387 6.07 -3.09 11.35
C THR A 387 6.34 -1.83 12.16
N ASP A 388 5.30 -1.22 12.75
CA ASP A 388 5.44 -0.10 13.68
C ASP A 388 6.04 -0.57 14.99
N SER A 389 7.06 0.13 15.50
CA SER A 389 7.64 -0.11 16.82
C SER A 389 7.39 1.01 17.83
N VAL A 390 6.75 2.11 17.41
CA VAL A 390 6.33 3.21 18.30
C VAL A 390 5.09 2.78 19.07
N ILE A 391 4.03 2.36 18.36
CA ILE A 391 2.79 1.82 18.94
C ILE A 391 2.45 0.49 18.25
N PRO A 392 3.22 -0.57 18.56
CA PRO A 392 3.14 -1.83 17.83
C PRO A 392 1.82 -2.56 18.03
N VAL A 393 1.55 -3.51 17.13
CA VAL A 393 0.40 -4.43 17.22
C VAL A 393 0.28 -5.14 18.59
N THR A 394 1.40 -5.38 19.28
CA THR A 394 1.42 -5.97 20.63
C THR A 394 0.84 -5.04 21.69
N ALA A 395 1.18 -3.75 21.66
CA ALA A 395 0.62 -2.71 22.54
C ALA A 395 -0.90 -2.66 22.39
N THR A 396 -1.38 -2.48 21.16
CA THR A 396 -2.82 -2.46 20.85
C THR A 396 -3.53 -3.73 21.32
N ARG A 397 -2.94 -4.92 21.12
CA ARG A 397 -3.54 -6.19 21.57
C ARG A 397 -3.60 -6.32 23.09
N PHE A 398 -2.59 -5.85 23.81
CA PHE A 398 -2.59 -5.86 25.27
C PHE A 398 -3.68 -4.93 25.81
N SER A 399 -3.80 -3.72 25.26
CA SER A 399 -4.85 -2.75 25.59
C SER A 399 -6.25 -3.31 25.29
N LEU A 400 -6.48 -3.89 24.12
CA LEU A 400 -7.76 -4.52 23.75
C LEU A 400 -8.12 -5.71 24.65
N SER A 401 -7.13 -6.49 25.10
CA SER A 401 -7.38 -7.63 26.00
C SER A 401 -8.01 -7.22 27.33
N LYS A 402 -7.74 -5.98 27.80
CA LYS A 402 -8.30 -5.43 29.05
C LYS A 402 -9.75 -4.97 28.91
N LEU A 403 -10.25 -4.76 27.69
CA LEU A 403 -11.66 -4.45 27.49
C LEU A 403 -12.56 -5.64 27.82
N ASN A 404 -12.04 -6.87 27.71
CA ASN A 404 -12.76 -8.12 27.95
C ASN A 404 -14.06 -8.22 27.12
N LEU A 405 -14.01 -7.81 25.85
CA LEU A 405 -15.14 -7.87 24.93
C LEU A 405 -15.37 -9.31 24.44
N THR A 406 -16.62 -9.67 24.19
CA THR A 406 -16.97 -10.95 23.57
C THR A 406 -16.47 -11.02 22.13
N VAL A 407 -15.71 -12.06 21.81
CA VAL A 407 -15.26 -12.31 20.42
C VAL A 407 -16.42 -12.85 19.59
N LYS A 408 -16.86 -12.08 18.59
CA LYS A 408 -17.89 -12.45 17.61
C LYS A 408 -17.30 -13.27 16.46
N THR A 409 -16.10 -12.93 16.00
CA THR A 409 -15.38 -13.67 14.96
C THR A 409 -13.92 -13.74 15.34
N ARG A 410 -13.44 -14.97 15.59
CA ARG A 410 -12.05 -15.24 15.99
C ARG A 410 -11.10 -14.82 14.90
N TRP A 411 -9.92 -14.34 15.31
CA TRP A 411 -8.77 -14.02 14.48
C TRP A 411 -8.68 -14.76 13.12
N TYR A 412 -8.80 -14.01 12.02
CA TYR A 412 -8.74 -14.53 10.64
C TYR A 412 -8.00 -13.56 9.70
N PRO A 413 -7.43 -14.03 8.58
CA PRO A 413 -6.81 -13.14 7.61
C PRO A 413 -7.86 -12.33 6.83
N TRP A 414 -7.60 -11.04 6.62
CA TRP A 414 -8.32 -10.23 5.63
C TRP A 414 -7.43 -10.02 4.39
N TYR A 415 -8.05 -9.75 3.25
CA TYR A 415 -7.37 -9.73 1.95
C TYR A 415 -7.55 -8.38 1.26
N SER A 416 -6.45 -7.84 0.71
CA SER A 416 -6.47 -6.70 -0.22
C SER A 416 -6.10 -7.23 -1.58
N GLY A 417 -7.08 -7.38 -2.46
CA GLY A 417 -6.89 -8.19 -3.66
C GLY A 417 -6.51 -9.63 -3.28
N ASN A 418 -5.36 -10.12 -3.76
CA ASN A 418 -4.96 -11.54 -3.67
C ASN A 418 -3.96 -11.89 -2.59
N GLN A 419 -3.61 -10.92 -1.76
CA GLN A 419 -2.68 -11.09 -0.67
C GLN A 419 -3.42 -10.96 0.66
N VAL A 420 -2.93 -11.66 1.67
CA VAL A 420 -3.28 -11.36 3.05
C VAL A 420 -2.84 -9.93 3.34
N GLY A 421 -3.81 -9.02 3.38
CA GLY A 421 -3.59 -7.61 3.74
C GLY A 421 -3.28 -7.46 5.22
N GLY A 422 -3.64 -8.46 6.03
CA GLY A 422 -3.31 -8.60 7.44
C GLY A 422 -4.29 -9.52 8.13
N ARG A 423 -4.54 -9.32 9.42
CA ARG A 423 -5.46 -10.17 10.20
C ARG A 423 -6.48 -9.31 10.92
N THR A 424 -7.61 -9.90 11.25
CA THR A 424 -8.67 -9.19 11.95
C THR A 424 -9.35 -10.10 12.96
N GLU A 425 -9.80 -9.51 14.06
CA GLU A 425 -10.68 -10.13 15.04
C GLU A 425 -11.83 -9.18 15.33
N VAL A 426 -13.04 -9.73 15.32
CA VAL A 426 -14.27 -8.97 15.49
C VAL A 426 -14.82 -9.27 16.87
N TYR A 427 -14.93 -8.24 17.70
CA TYR A 427 -15.61 -8.26 18.98
C TYR A 427 -17.03 -7.71 18.85
N GLU A 428 -17.86 -7.88 19.88
CA GLU A 428 -19.11 -7.13 19.98
C GLU A 428 -18.81 -5.63 20.11
N GLY A 429 -19.16 -4.86 19.07
CA GLY A 429 -19.01 -3.39 19.03
C GLY A 429 -17.65 -2.86 18.56
N LEU A 430 -16.63 -3.70 18.41
CA LEU A 430 -15.29 -3.29 17.98
C LEU A 430 -14.68 -4.28 16.97
N THR A 431 -14.00 -3.77 15.95
CA THR A 431 -13.20 -4.57 15.00
C THR A 431 -11.73 -4.20 15.11
N PHE A 432 -10.86 -5.17 15.34
CA PHE A 432 -9.42 -4.98 15.33
C PHE A 432 -8.81 -5.53 14.04
N VAL A 433 -7.87 -4.80 13.43
CA VAL A 433 -7.26 -5.13 12.15
C VAL A 433 -5.75 -4.90 12.21
N THR A 434 -4.93 -5.85 11.75
CA THR A 434 -3.51 -5.61 11.48
C THR A 434 -3.33 -5.33 10.01
N VAL A 435 -2.36 -4.51 9.62
CA VAL A 435 -1.99 -4.29 8.22
C VAL A 435 -0.57 -4.76 7.99
N ARG A 436 -0.44 -5.77 7.12
CA ARG A 436 0.79 -6.51 6.87
C ARG A 436 1.79 -5.65 6.11
N GLY A 437 3.01 -5.54 6.65
CA GLY A 437 4.10 -4.79 6.05
C GLY A 437 3.91 -3.28 6.08
N ALA A 438 3.04 -2.78 6.97
CA ALA A 438 2.78 -1.35 7.15
C ALA A 438 3.42 -0.84 8.45
N GLY A 439 3.94 0.38 8.42
CA GLY A 439 4.49 1.09 9.58
C GLY A 439 3.41 1.80 10.40
N HIS A 440 3.80 2.86 11.09
CA HIS A 440 2.95 3.69 11.92
C HIS A 440 1.83 4.35 11.08
N GLU A 441 2.21 4.99 9.98
CA GLU A 441 1.31 5.60 9.00
C GLU A 441 0.82 4.56 7.97
N VAL A 442 -0.05 3.66 8.40
CA VAL A 442 -0.50 2.53 7.58
C VAL A 442 -0.92 2.89 6.14
N PRO A 443 -1.70 3.97 5.88
CA PRO A 443 -2.10 4.34 4.52
C PRO A 443 -0.93 4.70 3.59
N PHE A 444 0.25 5.05 4.13
CA PHE A 444 1.44 5.40 3.36
C PHE A 444 2.18 4.16 2.81
N PHE A 445 2.17 3.03 3.52
CA PHE A 445 3.00 1.85 3.20
C PHE A 445 2.42 0.84 2.19
N GLN A 446 1.09 0.73 2.04
CA GLN A 446 0.48 -0.37 1.25
C GLN A 446 -0.62 0.07 0.25
N PRO A 447 -0.27 0.56 -0.96
CA PRO A 447 -1.25 0.89 -1.99
C PRO A 447 -1.55 -0.18 -3.08
N GLN A 448 -1.05 -1.44 -2.99
CA GLN A 448 -1.30 -2.65 -3.85
C GLN A 448 -0.24 -3.09 -4.91
N ARG A 449 0.02 -4.42 -5.03
CA ARG A 449 0.64 -5.18 -6.17
C ARG A 449 0.07 -6.64 -6.26
N HIS A 450 0.08 -7.31 -7.45
CA HIS A 450 -0.60 -8.61 -7.77
C HIS A 450 0.18 -9.59 -8.69
N TYR A 451 -0.24 -10.89 -8.75
CA TYR A 451 0.24 -12.00 -9.63
C TYR A 451 -0.88 -12.58 -10.53
N VAL A 452 -0.61 -13.07 -11.76
CA VAL A 452 -1.68 -13.38 -12.77
C VAL A 452 -2.69 -14.47 -12.35
N PRO A 453 -2.35 -15.72 -11.97
CA PRO A 453 -3.36 -16.72 -11.59
C PRO A 453 -4.06 -16.39 -10.27
N GLN A 454 -3.32 -15.82 -9.31
CA GLN A 454 -3.91 -15.39 -8.04
C GLN A 454 -4.84 -14.19 -8.24
N LEU A 455 -4.46 -13.22 -9.08
CA LEU A 455 -5.33 -12.10 -9.47
C LEU A 455 -6.59 -12.61 -10.16
N ALA A 456 -6.46 -13.57 -11.07
CA ALA A 456 -7.61 -14.20 -11.71
C ALA A 456 -8.53 -14.89 -10.68
N LYS A 457 -7.95 -15.54 -9.68
CA LYS A 457 -8.69 -16.13 -8.56
C LYS A 457 -9.44 -15.09 -7.74
N GLU A 458 -8.81 -13.99 -7.39
CA GLU A 458 -9.53 -12.96 -6.63
C GLU A 458 -10.61 -12.28 -7.43
N ILE A 459 -10.38 -11.99 -8.71
CA ILE A 459 -11.43 -11.45 -9.57
C ILE A 459 -12.60 -12.44 -9.63
N TYR A 460 -12.33 -13.75 -9.70
CA TYR A 460 -13.36 -14.78 -9.66
C TYR A 460 -14.11 -14.84 -8.32
N LEU A 461 -13.40 -14.84 -7.18
CA LEU A 461 -14.00 -14.86 -5.85
C LEU A 461 -14.82 -13.60 -5.57
N TYR A 462 -14.29 -12.45 -5.99
CA TYR A 462 -14.99 -11.17 -5.92
C TYR A 462 -16.30 -11.21 -6.72
N ASN A 463 -16.26 -11.70 -7.97
CA ASN A 463 -17.46 -11.81 -8.82
C ASN A 463 -18.52 -12.78 -8.28
N LYS A 464 -18.13 -13.83 -7.53
CA LYS A 464 -19.07 -14.77 -6.88
C LYS A 464 -19.97 -14.11 -5.83
N GLY A 465 -19.56 -13.00 -5.24
CA GLY A 465 -20.33 -12.26 -4.23
C GLY A 465 -21.51 -11.47 -4.79
N PHE A 466 -21.66 -11.36 -6.11
CA PHE A 466 -22.69 -10.56 -6.76
C PHE A 466 -23.74 -11.42 -7.49
N ASN A 467 -25.03 -11.13 -7.28
CA ASN A 467 -26.13 -11.79 -7.97
C ASN A 467 -26.14 -11.44 -9.47
N ASN A 468 -25.43 -12.25 -10.26
CA ASN A 468 -25.47 -12.35 -11.73
C ASN A 468 -24.95 -11.19 -12.59
N THR A 469 -24.33 -10.15 -12.01
CA THR A 469 -23.63 -9.12 -12.81
C THR A 469 -22.19 -8.92 -12.32
N PRO A 470 -21.17 -9.53 -12.98
CA PRO A 470 -19.78 -9.36 -12.57
C PRO A 470 -19.27 -7.95 -12.88
N ILE A 471 -18.59 -7.33 -11.92
CA ILE A 471 -17.99 -5.99 -12.07
C ILE A 471 -16.77 -6.05 -13.01
N ILE A 472 -15.99 -7.13 -12.92
CA ILE A 472 -14.83 -7.36 -13.79
C ILE A 472 -15.13 -8.56 -14.69
N ASN A 473 -15.26 -8.33 -16.00
CA ASN A 473 -15.57 -9.36 -16.98
C ASN A 473 -14.33 -10.20 -17.36
N LEU A 474 -13.78 -10.94 -16.40
CA LEU A 474 -12.63 -11.80 -16.62
C LEU A 474 -13.02 -13.04 -17.44
N LYS A 475 -12.47 -13.16 -18.65
CA LYS A 475 -12.72 -14.31 -19.54
C LYS A 475 -11.67 -15.41 -19.44
N GLY A 476 -10.50 -15.09 -18.89
CA GLY A 476 -9.36 -15.99 -18.88
C GLY A 476 -8.04 -15.24 -18.71
N PHE A 477 -6.93 -15.99 -18.67
CA PHE A 477 -5.58 -15.44 -18.62
C PHE A 477 -4.59 -16.35 -19.35
N MET A 478 -3.45 -15.79 -19.73
CA MET A 478 -2.32 -16.52 -20.29
C MET A 478 -1.10 -16.41 -19.36
N VAL A 479 -0.31 -17.48 -19.24
CA VAL A 479 0.98 -17.48 -18.54
C VAL A 479 2.04 -18.07 -19.46
N GLY A 480 3.09 -17.30 -19.73
CA GLY A 480 4.25 -17.73 -20.51
C GLY A 480 5.41 -18.09 -19.59
N ASN A 481 6.04 -19.24 -19.83
CA ASN A 481 7.24 -19.72 -19.12
C ASN A 481 7.12 -19.53 -17.59
N GLY A 482 5.93 -19.83 -17.05
CA GLY A 482 5.60 -19.58 -15.65
C GLY A 482 6.06 -20.71 -14.74
N ASP A 483 6.66 -20.35 -13.60
CA ASP A 483 6.87 -21.26 -12.46
C ASP A 483 5.49 -21.61 -11.88
N ILE A 484 5.09 -22.88 -12.00
CA ILE A 484 3.75 -23.37 -11.64
C ILE A 484 3.81 -24.19 -10.36
N ASP A 485 4.86 -24.99 -10.17
CA ASP A 485 5.03 -25.87 -9.04
C ASP A 485 6.52 -26.15 -8.84
N LYS A 486 7.06 -25.65 -7.72
CA LYS A 486 8.50 -25.70 -7.43
C LYS A 486 9.09 -27.10 -7.50
N HIS A 487 8.31 -28.15 -7.19
CA HIS A 487 8.79 -29.52 -7.31
C HIS A 487 8.98 -29.92 -8.78
N TYR A 488 7.95 -29.70 -9.61
CA TYR A 488 7.97 -30.09 -11.01
C TYR A 488 8.85 -29.19 -11.86
N ASP A 489 8.96 -27.91 -11.53
CA ASP A 489 9.84 -26.98 -12.22
C ASP A 489 11.31 -27.33 -11.97
N ARG A 490 11.71 -27.61 -10.72
CA ARG A 490 13.09 -28.08 -10.43
C ARG A 490 13.42 -29.43 -11.07
N LEU A 491 12.50 -30.39 -11.02
CA LEU A 491 12.66 -31.68 -11.71
C LEU A 491 12.74 -31.48 -13.22
N GLY A 492 11.88 -30.60 -13.75
CA GLY A 492 11.81 -30.20 -15.14
C GLY A 492 13.13 -29.61 -15.65
N SER A 493 13.75 -28.71 -14.90
CA SER A 493 15.08 -28.14 -15.23
C SER A 493 16.16 -29.21 -15.33
N ALA A 494 16.22 -30.14 -14.38
CA ALA A 494 17.19 -31.24 -14.46
C ALA A 494 16.93 -32.14 -15.68
N MET A 495 15.67 -32.49 -15.94
CA MET A 495 15.27 -33.29 -17.10
C MET A 495 15.53 -32.58 -18.42
N TYR A 496 15.30 -31.26 -18.48
CA TYR A 496 15.55 -30.44 -19.65
C TYR A 496 17.04 -30.40 -19.97
N ALA A 497 17.87 -30.10 -18.98
CA ALA A 497 19.32 -30.08 -19.15
C ALA A 497 19.88 -31.42 -19.61
N TRP A 498 19.38 -32.53 -19.04
CA TRP A 498 19.78 -33.87 -19.44
C TRP A 498 19.34 -34.20 -20.88
N SER A 499 18.07 -33.94 -21.21
CA SER A 499 17.53 -34.24 -22.55
C SER A 499 18.15 -33.40 -23.66
N HIS A 500 18.73 -32.24 -23.33
CA HIS A 500 19.48 -31.39 -24.26
C HIS A 500 20.99 -31.62 -24.20
N ALA A 501 21.43 -32.73 -23.58
CA ALA A 501 22.84 -33.11 -23.45
C ALA A 501 23.74 -32.07 -22.76
N MET A 502 23.15 -31.17 -21.96
CA MET A 502 23.89 -30.18 -21.16
C MET A 502 24.42 -30.78 -19.85
N ILE A 503 23.86 -31.90 -19.39
CA ILE A 503 24.37 -32.67 -18.25
C ILE A 503 24.38 -34.17 -18.56
N SER A 504 25.30 -34.90 -17.93
CA SER A 504 25.52 -36.33 -18.16
C SER A 504 24.47 -37.21 -17.48
N ASP A 505 24.29 -38.44 -17.98
CA ASP A 505 23.45 -39.48 -17.33
C ASP A 505 23.83 -39.70 -15.87
N LYS A 506 25.13 -39.64 -15.55
CA LYS A 506 25.65 -39.82 -14.20
C LYS A 506 25.17 -38.69 -13.30
N THR A 507 25.28 -37.45 -13.75
CA THR A 507 24.87 -36.25 -13.01
C THR A 507 23.36 -36.19 -12.86
N TYR A 508 22.60 -36.47 -13.91
CA TYR A 508 21.14 -36.55 -13.84
C TYR A 508 20.64 -37.63 -12.86
N LYS A 509 21.18 -38.85 -12.94
CA LYS A 509 20.87 -39.93 -11.97
C LYS A 509 21.23 -39.54 -10.53
N SER A 510 22.34 -38.81 -10.35
CA SER A 510 22.77 -38.31 -9.05
C SER A 510 21.80 -37.27 -8.48
N ILE A 511 21.32 -36.34 -9.32
CA ILE A 511 20.26 -35.38 -8.95
C ILE A 511 18.99 -36.12 -8.52
N LEU A 512 18.49 -37.05 -9.35
CA LEU A 512 17.27 -37.81 -9.03
C LEU A 512 17.39 -38.64 -7.74
N LYS A 513 18.61 -39.13 -7.44
CA LYS A 513 18.87 -39.94 -6.25
C LYS A 513 18.98 -39.11 -4.97
N HIS A 514 19.56 -37.92 -5.05
CA HIS A 514 19.99 -37.17 -3.86
C HIS A 514 19.19 -35.89 -3.58
N CYS A 515 18.52 -35.32 -4.59
CA CYS A 515 17.77 -34.09 -4.44
C CYS A 515 16.31 -34.33 -4.07
N SER A 516 15.88 -33.71 -2.97
CA SER A 516 14.48 -33.56 -2.65
C SER A 516 13.96 -32.29 -3.33
N PHE A 517 13.20 -32.46 -4.39
CA PHE A 517 12.60 -31.32 -5.12
C PHE A 517 11.50 -30.60 -4.29
N THR A 518 11.15 -31.10 -3.11
CA THR A 518 10.20 -30.47 -2.17
C THR A 518 10.85 -29.74 -0.99
N ALA A 519 12.15 -29.95 -0.74
CA ALA A 519 12.80 -29.39 0.45
C ALA A 519 13.14 -27.89 0.31
N HIS A 520 13.03 -27.16 1.42
CA HIS A 520 13.51 -25.77 1.56
C HIS A 520 15.04 -25.68 1.64
N LYS A 521 15.71 -26.77 2.03
CA LYS A 521 17.17 -26.90 2.07
C LYS A 521 17.60 -28.22 1.43
N ASN A 522 18.57 -28.15 0.54
CA ASN A 522 19.15 -29.31 -0.13
C ASN A 522 20.10 -30.07 0.79
N SER A 523 20.16 -31.40 0.63
CA SER A 523 21.18 -32.23 1.27
C SER A 523 22.56 -31.90 0.69
N ASN A 524 23.64 -32.17 1.44
CA ASN A 524 25.00 -31.99 0.94
C ASN A 524 25.24 -32.77 -0.36
N ASN A 525 24.69 -33.98 -0.47
CA ASN A 525 24.79 -34.79 -1.68
C ASN A 525 24.03 -34.18 -2.86
N CYS A 526 22.87 -33.58 -2.62
CA CYS A 526 22.16 -32.81 -3.66
C CYS A 526 22.95 -31.58 -4.09
N ASN A 527 23.53 -30.83 -3.14
CA ASN A 527 24.37 -29.67 -3.48
C ASN A 527 25.55 -30.07 -4.36
N TRP A 528 26.20 -31.20 -4.08
CA TRP A 528 27.24 -31.75 -4.95
C TRP A 528 26.72 -32.14 -6.34
N ALA A 529 25.56 -32.80 -6.42
CA ALA A 529 24.95 -33.16 -7.69
C ALA A 529 24.60 -31.92 -8.54
N LEU A 530 24.05 -30.88 -7.91
CA LEU A 530 23.75 -29.59 -8.55
C LEU A 530 25.03 -28.82 -8.94
N TYR A 531 26.08 -28.92 -8.14
CA TYR A 531 27.38 -28.33 -8.47
C TYR A 531 27.97 -28.97 -9.75
N PHE A 532 28.00 -30.30 -9.84
CA PHE A 532 28.45 -30.97 -11.06
C PHE A 532 27.56 -30.64 -12.26
N ALA A 533 26.25 -30.54 -12.06
CA ALA A 533 25.34 -30.10 -13.11
C ALA A 533 25.66 -28.68 -13.59
N SER A 534 25.98 -27.75 -12.70
CA SER A 534 26.38 -26.38 -13.09
C SER A 534 27.69 -26.33 -13.88
N ILE A 535 28.64 -27.22 -13.58
CA ILE A 535 29.90 -27.34 -14.33
C ILE A 535 29.62 -27.90 -15.73
N GLU A 536 28.86 -28.98 -15.81
CA GLU A 536 28.52 -29.64 -17.08
C GLU A 536 27.68 -28.74 -17.98
N PHE A 537 26.74 -27.99 -17.40
CA PHE A 537 25.89 -27.03 -18.11
C PHE A 537 26.71 -25.94 -18.83
N GLY A 538 27.86 -25.57 -18.27
CA GLY A 538 28.81 -24.66 -18.90
C GLY A 538 28.28 -23.22 -19.05
N LYS A 539 28.92 -22.45 -19.94
CA LYS A 539 28.56 -21.05 -20.23
C LYS A 539 27.48 -20.96 -21.31
N VAL A 540 26.37 -21.65 -21.08
CA VAL A 540 25.18 -21.62 -21.96
C VAL A 540 24.19 -20.61 -21.40
N ASN A 541 23.55 -19.81 -22.27
CA ASN A 541 22.50 -18.89 -21.86
C ASN A 541 21.25 -19.68 -21.46
N GLY A 542 20.89 -19.69 -20.17
CA GLY A 542 19.71 -20.42 -19.69
C GLY A 542 18.39 -19.89 -20.26
N TYR A 543 18.29 -18.59 -20.57
CA TYR A 543 17.08 -17.99 -21.11
C TYR A 543 16.81 -18.39 -22.58
N ASN A 544 17.85 -18.86 -23.30
CA ASN A 544 17.75 -19.50 -24.61
C ASN A 544 19.06 -20.25 -24.90
N ILE A 545 19.02 -21.58 -24.85
CA ILE A 545 20.21 -22.44 -24.91
C ILE A 545 20.96 -22.40 -26.26
N TYR A 546 20.34 -21.89 -27.32
CA TYR A 546 20.97 -21.74 -28.64
C TYR A 546 21.46 -20.32 -28.92
N SER A 547 21.15 -19.37 -28.04
CA SER A 547 21.64 -17.99 -28.17
C SER A 547 23.04 -17.83 -27.57
N PRO A 548 23.88 -16.94 -28.14
CA PRO A 548 25.13 -16.56 -27.49
C PRO A 548 24.86 -15.95 -26.10
N SER A 549 25.83 -16.07 -25.19
CA SER A 549 25.79 -15.36 -23.92
C SER A 549 26.23 -13.90 -24.10
N CYS A 550 25.65 -12.98 -23.34
CA CYS A 550 26.13 -11.60 -23.33
C CYS A 550 27.56 -11.53 -22.73
N VAL A 551 28.54 -11.06 -23.50
CA VAL A 551 29.93 -10.85 -23.05
C VAL A 551 30.21 -9.34 -23.03
N HIS A 552 30.42 -8.74 -21.86
CA HIS A 552 30.77 -7.32 -21.74
C HIS A 552 32.05 -7.00 -22.52
N GLN A 553 31.93 -6.43 -23.73
CA GLN A 553 33.07 -5.82 -24.40
C GLN A 553 33.27 -4.39 -23.89
N THR A 554 34.28 -4.22 -23.06
CA THR A 554 35.00 -2.95 -22.91
C THR A 554 35.77 -2.67 -24.20
N SER A 555 35.22 -1.86 -25.11
CA SER A 555 35.96 -0.77 -25.80
C SER A 555 35.09 -0.10 -26.84
N GLN A 556 35.23 1.22 -26.91
CA GLN A 556 34.80 2.04 -28.03
C GLN A 556 35.38 1.48 -29.34
N THR A 557 34.56 1.00 -30.27
CA THR A 557 34.89 1.03 -31.69
C THR A 557 33.66 1.29 -32.56
N LYS A 558 33.64 2.52 -33.10
CA LYS A 558 33.16 2.93 -34.42
C LYS A 558 31.89 2.26 -34.99
N PHE A 559 30.82 3.05 -34.98
CA PHE A 559 29.85 3.07 -36.08
C PHE A 559 30.61 3.21 -37.42
N LEU A 560 30.74 2.14 -38.19
CA LEU A 560 31.00 2.22 -39.62
C LEU A 560 30.36 1.05 -40.36
N HIS A 561 29.39 1.43 -41.21
CA HIS A 561 28.97 0.78 -42.46
C HIS A 561 28.19 -0.55 -42.38
N GLY A 562 26.86 -0.40 -42.40
CA GLY A 562 26.02 -0.86 -43.51
C GLY A 562 26.13 -2.32 -43.95
N ARG A 563 25.20 -3.14 -43.46
CA ARG A 563 24.35 -4.03 -44.27
C ARG A 563 23.17 -4.49 -43.41
N LEU A 564 21.96 -4.15 -43.84
CA LEU A 564 20.72 -4.76 -43.38
C LEU A 564 20.80 -6.28 -43.64
N LEU A 565 21.06 -7.04 -42.59
CA LEU A 565 20.83 -8.48 -42.53
C LEU A 565 19.95 -8.68 -41.28
N ALA A 566 18.93 -9.53 -41.43
CA ALA A 566 17.84 -9.75 -40.48
C ALA A 566 18.28 -9.62 -39.02
N GLU A 567 17.58 -8.76 -38.27
CA GLU A 567 17.87 -8.41 -36.87
C GLU A 567 18.04 -9.68 -36.02
N GLU A 568 19.29 -10.10 -35.86
CA GLU A 568 19.69 -11.24 -35.04
C GLU A 568 19.50 -10.84 -33.57
N PHE A 569 18.78 -11.67 -32.80
CA PHE A 569 18.50 -11.41 -31.39
C PHE A 569 19.81 -11.13 -30.62
N ASP A 570 19.89 -9.95 -29.97
CA ASP A 570 21.03 -9.59 -29.14
C ASP A 570 20.78 -10.02 -27.68
N PRO A 571 21.57 -10.96 -27.12
CA PRO A 571 21.42 -11.43 -25.75
C PRO A 571 21.73 -10.36 -24.69
N CYS A 572 22.32 -9.22 -25.07
CA CYS A 572 22.58 -8.09 -24.20
C CYS A 572 21.43 -7.06 -24.17
N THR A 573 20.26 -7.36 -24.77
CA THR A 573 19.10 -6.45 -24.81
C THR A 573 18.72 -5.89 -23.43
N GLU A 574 18.85 -6.70 -22.37
CA GLU A 574 18.66 -6.29 -20.98
C GLU A 574 19.56 -5.10 -20.59
N ASN A 575 20.86 -5.17 -20.92
CA ASN A 575 21.82 -4.10 -20.65
C ASN A 575 21.47 -2.83 -21.41
N TYR A 576 21.01 -2.95 -22.65
CA TYR A 576 20.60 -1.79 -23.44
C TYR A 576 19.32 -1.17 -22.88
N ALA A 577 18.37 -1.98 -22.43
CA ALA A 577 17.18 -1.52 -21.74
C ALA A 577 17.57 -0.78 -20.45
N GLU A 578 18.47 -1.32 -19.63
CA GLU A 578 18.97 -0.62 -18.44
C GLU A 578 19.60 0.73 -18.81
N ILE A 579 20.45 0.78 -19.83
CA ILE A 579 21.04 2.05 -20.29
C ILE A 579 19.96 3.02 -20.76
N TYR A 580 19.06 2.56 -21.65
CA TYR A 580 18.03 3.37 -22.28
C TYR A 580 17.03 3.94 -21.27
N TYR A 581 16.46 3.08 -20.41
CA TYR A 581 15.49 3.47 -19.41
C TYR A 581 16.11 4.23 -18.23
N ASN A 582 17.43 4.26 -18.08
CA ASN A 582 18.13 5.18 -17.17
C ASN A 582 18.52 6.51 -17.81
N ARG A 583 18.25 6.74 -19.10
CA ARG A 583 18.47 8.05 -19.69
C ARG A 583 17.46 9.07 -19.14
N PRO A 584 17.91 10.27 -18.74
CA PRO A 584 17.01 11.28 -18.19
C PRO A 584 15.90 11.73 -19.15
N ASP A 585 16.16 11.78 -20.45
CA ASP A 585 15.15 12.16 -21.44
C ASP A 585 14.10 11.07 -21.66
N VAL A 586 14.49 9.79 -21.65
CA VAL A 586 13.57 8.66 -21.73
C VAL A 586 12.69 8.57 -20.48
N GLN A 587 13.28 8.73 -19.29
CA GLN A 587 12.53 8.76 -18.03
C GLN A 587 11.52 9.91 -18.01
N ARG A 588 11.92 11.11 -18.44
CA ARG A 588 10.98 12.22 -18.62
C ARG A 588 9.86 11.89 -19.61
N ALA A 589 10.17 11.28 -20.75
CA ALA A 589 9.17 10.95 -21.77
C ALA A 589 8.17 9.88 -21.32
N MET A 590 8.59 8.92 -20.49
CA MET A 590 7.70 7.89 -19.93
C MET A 590 7.05 8.28 -18.61
N HIS A 591 7.31 9.51 -18.11
CA HIS A 591 6.93 9.93 -16.77
C HIS A 591 7.43 8.98 -15.68
N ALA A 592 8.62 8.41 -15.88
CA ALA A 592 9.31 7.52 -14.95
C ALA A 592 10.35 8.29 -14.14
N ASN A 593 10.72 7.77 -12.96
CA ASN A 593 11.71 8.39 -12.07
C ASN A 593 11.41 9.88 -11.74
N LEU A 594 10.12 10.22 -11.65
CA LEU A 594 9.65 11.58 -11.33
C LEU A 594 10.11 12.05 -9.94
N THR A 595 10.48 11.10 -9.08
CA THR A 595 10.86 11.28 -7.68
C THR A 595 12.37 11.11 -7.44
N SER A 596 13.21 11.04 -8.48
CA SER A 596 14.66 10.81 -8.35
C SER A 596 14.97 9.61 -7.44
N ILE A 597 14.43 8.44 -7.80
CA ILE A 597 14.62 7.18 -7.11
C ILE A 597 16.14 6.91 -6.94
N PRO A 598 16.59 6.50 -5.74
CA PRO A 598 18.01 6.52 -5.37
C PRO A 598 18.83 5.38 -6.01
N TYR A 599 18.21 4.62 -6.91
CA TYR A 599 18.79 3.46 -7.53
C TYR A 599 18.40 3.48 -9.01
N LYS A 600 19.24 2.90 -9.86
CA LYS A 600 18.97 2.86 -11.30
C LYS A 600 17.77 1.96 -11.56
N TRP A 601 16.99 2.30 -12.58
CA TRP A 601 16.06 1.34 -13.17
C TRP A 601 16.86 0.12 -13.62
N THR A 602 16.43 -1.06 -13.22
CA THR A 602 16.97 -2.33 -13.71
C THR A 602 15.81 -3.21 -14.12
N THR A 603 16.12 -4.19 -14.95
CA THR A 603 15.19 -5.19 -15.47
C THR A 603 14.64 -6.10 -14.38
N CYS A 604 15.42 -6.42 -13.35
CA CYS A 604 15.01 -7.24 -12.20
C CYS A 604 15.58 -6.68 -10.87
N ASN A 605 14.87 -6.94 -9.75
CA ASN A 605 15.38 -6.72 -8.39
C ASN A 605 15.74 -7.95 -7.62
N MET A 606 16.97 -7.97 -7.19
CA MET A 606 17.64 -8.98 -6.44
C MET A 606 17.63 -8.66 -4.96
N VAL A 607 17.43 -7.40 -4.56
CA VAL A 607 17.05 -7.08 -3.18
C VAL A 607 15.69 -7.69 -2.88
N LEU A 608 14.69 -7.50 -3.76
CA LEU A 608 13.35 -8.08 -3.58
C LEU A 608 13.37 -9.58 -3.83
N ASN A 609 14.02 -10.08 -4.88
CA ASN A 609 14.10 -11.52 -5.16
C ASN A 609 14.76 -12.30 -4.01
N LYS A 610 15.87 -11.81 -3.44
CA LYS A 610 16.54 -12.48 -2.30
C LYS A 610 15.72 -12.47 -1.01
N ASN A 611 14.81 -11.50 -0.85
CA ASN A 611 14.05 -11.28 0.38
C ASN A 611 12.56 -11.66 0.27
N TRP A 612 12.16 -12.32 -0.82
CA TRP A 612 10.79 -12.74 -1.06
C TRP A 612 10.41 -13.96 -0.20
N LYS A 613 9.53 -13.76 0.79
CA LYS A 613 9.23 -14.78 1.81
C LYS A 613 7.88 -15.50 1.67
N ASP A 614 6.98 -15.03 0.80
CA ASP A 614 5.61 -15.54 0.65
C ASP A 614 5.30 -16.09 -0.77
N SER A 615 6.31 -16.65 -1.43
CA SER A 615 6.12 -17.36 -2.70
C SER A 615 5.52 -18.75 -2.45
N GLU A 616 4.28 -18.96 -2.94
CA GLU A 616 3.60 -20.25 -2.88
C GLU A 616 4.42 -21.39 -3.48
N PHE A 617 4.27 -22.59 -2.92
CA PHE A 617 5.01 -23.75 -3.43
C PHE A 617 4.41 -24.29 -4.74
N SER A 618 3.09 -24.22 -4.87
CA SER A 618 2.34 -24.74 -6.02
C SER A 618 1.14 -23.88 -6.35
N MET A 619 0.99 -23.54 -7.63
CA MET A 619 -0.15 -22.84 -8.19
C MET A 619 -1.25 -23.80 -8.66
N LEU A 620 -0.97 -25.10 -8.74
CA LEU A 620 -1.92 -26.11 -9.24
C LEU A 620 -3.30 -26.06 -8.57
N PRO A 621 -3.45 -25.82 -7.24
CA PRO A 621 -4.76 -25.68 -6.63
C PRO A 621 -5.57 -24.52 -7.22
N ILE A 622 -4.92 -23.40 -7.51
CA ILE A 622 -5.54 -22.21 -8.10
C ILE A 622 -5.93 -22.49 -9.56
N TYR A 623 -5.07 -23.15 -10.32
CA TYR A 623 -5.42 -23.57 -11.69
C TYR A 623 -6.67 -24.47 -11.70
N LYS A 624 -6.76 -25.47 -10.80
CA LYS A 624 -7.96 -26.32 -10.68
C LYS A 624 -9.23 -25.52 -10.40
N GLU A 625 -9.15 -24.58 -9.46
CA GLU A 625 -10.28 -23.75 -9.06
C GLU A 625 -10.78 -22.89 -10.23
N LEU A 626 -9.86 -22.27 -10.98
CA LEU A 626 -10.21 -21.38 -12.08
C LEU A 626 -10.65 -22.13 -13.35
N ILE A 627 -10.13 -23.33 -13.58
CA ILE A 627 -10.66 -24.22 -14.61
C ILE A 627 -12.11 -24.59 -14.30
N ALA A 628 -12.39 -24.98 -13.04
CA ALA A 628 -13.75 -25.30 -12.60
C ALA A 628 -14.70 -24.08 -12.67
N ALA A 629 -14.16 -22.87 -12.56
CA ALA A 629 -14.89 -21.62 -12.75
C ALA A 629 -15.27 -21.32 -14.21
N GLY A 630 -14.76 -22.09 -15.18
CA GLY A 630 -14.97 -21.85 -16.61
C GLY A 630 -14.08 -20.75 -17.20
N LEU A 631 -13.01 -20.34 -16.51
CA LEU A 631 -12.04 -19.40 -17.05
C LEU A 631 -11.20 -20.07 -18.14
N ARG A 632 -10.93 -19.34 -19.22
CA ARG A 632 -10.02 -19.80 -20.28
C ARG A 632 -8.58 -19.63 -19.83
N ILE A 633 -7.90 -20.72 -19.50
CA ILE A 633 -6.49 -20.67 -19.07
C ILE A 633 -5.59 -21.13 -20.20
N TRP A 634 -4.59 -20.33 -20.54
CA TRP A 634 -3.54 -20.73 -21.47
C TRP A 634 -2.19 -20.70 -20.77
N VAL A 635 -1.43 -21.77 -20.94
CA VAL A 635 -0.03 -21.86 -20.53
C VAL A 635 0.80 -22.04 -21.78
N PHE A 636 1.90 -21.32 -21.91
CA PHE A 636 2.81 -21.52 -23.01
C PHE A 636 4.27 -21.51 -22.57
N SER A 637 5.13 -22.22 -23.30
CA SER A 637 6.57 -22.30 -23.01
C SER A 637 7.37 -22.18 -24.30
N GLY A 638 8.42 -21.36 -24.28
CA GLY A 638 9.50 -21.47 -25.25
C GLY A 638 10.21 -22.82 -25.14
N ASP A 639 10.47 -23.50 -26.26
CA ASP A 639 11.12 -24.82 -26.26
C ASP A 639 12.64 -24.79 -26.04
N THR A 640 13.25 -23.59 -26.08
CA THR A 640 14.69 -23.35 -25.83
C THR A 640 14.99 -22.76 -24.44
N ASP A 641 13.96 -22.54 -23.61
CA ASP A 641 14.11 -22.03 -22.23
C ASP A 641 14.59 -23.13 -21.28
N ALA A 642 15.73 -22.91 -20.63
CA ALA A 642 16.23 -23.77 -19.56
C ALA A 642 15.96 -23.22 -18.15
N VAL A 643 15.50 -21.96 -18.00
CA VAL A 643 15.16 -21.33 -16.72
C VAL A 643 13.84 -21.89 -16.21
N VAL A 644 12.78 -21.84 -17.04
CA VAL A 644 11.46 -22.44 -16.74
C VAL A 644 11.04 -23.31 -17.93
N PRO A 645 11.64 -24.51 -18.05
CA PRO A 645 11.54 -25.28 -19.27
C PRO A 645 10.15 -25.89 -19.46
N VAL A 646 9.84 -26.14 -20.73
CA VAL A 646 8.67 -26.89 -21.19
C VAL A 646 8.45 -28.20 -20.42
N THR A 647 9.51 -28.88 -20.00
CA THR A 647 9.45 -30.13 -19.23
C THR A 647 8.84 -29.92 -17.85
N GLY A 648 9.20 -28.83 -17.15
CA GLY A 648 8.64 -28.47 -15.84
C GLY A 648 7.16 -28.15 -15.96
N THR A 649 6.81 -27.30 -16.92
CA THR A 649 5.42 -26.97 -17.23
C THR A 649 4.58 -28.21 -17.52
N ARG A 650 5.07 -29.14 -18.36
CA ARG A 650 4.36 -30.39 -18.68
C ARG A 650 4.19 -31.29 -17.47
N LEU A 651 5.22 -31.43 -16.64
CA LEU A 651 5.15 -32.23 -15.41
C LEU A 651 4.12 -31.64 -14.43
N ALA A 652 4.10 -30.33 -14.27
CA ALA A 652 3.15 -29.62 -13.41
C ALA A 652 1.71 -29.77 -13.94
N LEU A 653 1.47 -29.50 -15.23
CA LEU A 653 0.13 -29.60 -15.84
C LEU A 653 -0.41 -31.03 -15.83
N ASN A 654 0.45 -32.04 -16.01
CA ASN A 654 0.05 -33.45 -15.92
C ASN A 654 -0.58 -33.80 -14.56
N LYS A 655 -0.22 -33.10 -13.49
CA LYS A 655 -0.78 -33.30 -12.14
C LYS A 655 -2.16 -32.72 -11.94
N LEU A 656 -2.62 -31.88 -12.86
CA LEU A 656 -4.01 -31.48 -12.91
C LEU A 656 -4.91 -32.64 -13.34
N ASN A 657 -4.37 -33.64 -14.05
CA ASN A 657 -5.10 -34.81 -14.56
C ASN A 657 -6.36 -34.41 -15.35
N LEU A 658 -6.23 -33.39 -16.19
CA LEU A 658 -7.35 -32.88 -16.99
C LEU A 658 -7.62 -33.78 -18.18
N PRO A 659 -8.89 -33.99 -18.57
CA PRO A 659 -9.23 -34.69 -19.80
C PRO A 659 -8.66 -33.97 -21.03
N VAL A 660 -8.01 -34.73 -21.91
CA VAL A 660 -7.52 -34.20 -23.20
C VAL A 660 -8.71 -34.07 -24.15
N LYS A 661 -9.01 -32.83 -24.53
CA LYS A 661 -10.03 -32.48 -25.52
C LYS A 661 -9.48 -32.60 -26.94
N THR A 662 -8.30 -32.05 -27.17
CA THR A 662 -7.59 -32.12 -28.45
C THR A 662 -6.17 -32.59 -28.20
N ARG A 663 -5.83 -33.78 -28.73
CA ARG A 663 -4.51 -34.40 -28.58
C ARG A 663 -3.41 -33.51 -29.15
N TRP A 664 -2.23 -33.59 -28.53
CA TRP A 664 -1.00 -32.95 -28.99
C TRP A 664 -0.85 -32.87 -30.53
N TYR A 665 -0.82 -31.66 -31.08
CA TYR A 665 -0.68 -31.41 -32.52
C TYR A 665 0.27 -30.24 -32.80
N PRO A 666 0.95 -30.22 -33.96
CA PRO A 666 1.74 -29.06 -34.39
C PRO A 666 0.81 -27.92 -34.82
N TRP A 667 1.05 -26.72 -34.30
CA TRP A 667 0.35 -25.53 -34.78
C TRP A 667 1.26 -24.70 -35.68
N TYR A 668 0.66 -23.88 -36.54
CA TYR A 668 1.35 -23.18 -37.62
C TYR A 668 1.26 -21.66 -37.46
N SER A 669 2.37 -20.99 -37.78
CA SER A 669 2.43 -19.55 -38.04
C SER A 669 2.95 -19.42 -39.47
N GLU A 670 2.15 -18.80 -40.34
CA GLU A 670 2.32 -18.87 -41.79
C GLU A 670 2.40 -20.31 -42.31
N LYS A 671 3.53 -20.69 -42.94
CA LYS A 671 3.78 -22.00 -43.56
C LYS A 671 4.71 -22.89 -42.75
N GLN A 672 5.07 -22.47 -41.53
CA GLN A 672 5.97 -23.22 -40.67
C GLN A 672 5.32 -23.59 -39.34
N VAL A 673 5.80 -24.68 -38.75
CA VAL A 673 5.42 -25.07 -37.40
C VAL A 673 5.80 -23.94 -36.44
N GLY A 674 4.81 -23.34 -35.79
CA GLY A 674 4.97 -22.36 -34.73
C GLY A 674 5.32 -23.02 -33.39
N GLY A 675 4.92 -24.28 -33.21
CA GLY A 675 5.21 -25.11 -32.06
C GLY A 675 4.20 -26.25 -31.99
N TRP A 676 3.92 -26.74 -30.78
CA TRP A 676 2.94 -27.81 -30.56
C TRP A 676 1.99 -27.43 -29.44
N THR A 677 0.79 -28.00 -29.45
CA THR A 677 -0.22 -27.67 -28.44
C THR A 677 -1.09 -28.87 -28.13
N GLU A 678 -1.58 -28.92 -26.90
CA GLU A 678 -2.62 -29.85 -26.44
C GLU A 678 -3.68 -29.06 -25.70
N VAL A 679 -4.94 -29.38 -25.99
CA VAL A 679 -6.10 -28.72 -25.40
C VAL A 679 -6.71 -29.69 -24.42
N TYR A 680 -6.78 -29.28 -23.16
CA TYR A 680 -7.51 -29.96 -22.11
C TYR A 680 -8.88 -29.29 -21.91
N GLU A 681 -9.76 -29.94 -21.18
CA GLU A 681 -10.98 -29.30 -20.70
C GLU A 681 -10.63 -28.15 -19.73
N GLY A 682 -10.79 -26.91 -20.20
CA GLY A 682 -10.57 -25.66 -19.47
C GLY A 682 -9.14 -25.09 -19.47
N LEU A 683 -8.17 -25.79 -20.08
CA LEU A 683 -6.77 -25.32 -20.20
C LEU A 683 -6.18 -25.65 -21.57
N THR A 684 -5.46 -24.71 -22.17
CA THR A 684 -4.66 -24.96 -23.38
C THR A 684 -3.18 -24.81 -23.05
N PHE A 685 -2.38 -25.81 -23.43
CA PHE A 685 -0.92 -25.74 -23.32
C PHE A 685 -0.30 -25.65 -24.72
N ALA A 686 0.63 -24.72 -24.93
CA ALA A 686 1.32 -24.56 -26.20
C ALA A 686 2.84 -24.36 -26.01
N THR A 687 3.64 -25.00 -26.85
CA THR A 687 5.05 -24.65 -27.01
C THR A 687 5.22 -23.66 -28.14
N VAL A 688 6.28 -22.85 -28.06
CA VAL A 688 6.71 -21.99 -29.16
C VAL A 688 8.09 -22.43 -29.60
N ARG A 689 8.16 -22.90 -30.85
CA ARG A 689 9.38 -23.42 -31.45
C ARG A 689 10.41 -22.31 -31.59
N GLY A 690 11.66 -22.57 -31.24
CA GLY A 690 12.77 -21.60 -31.35
C GLY A 690 12.63 -20.39 -30.43
N ALA A 691 11.81 -20.48 -29.38
CA ALA A 691 11.63 -19.41 -28.39
C ALA A 691 12.26 -19.81 -27.05
N GLY A 692 12.85 -18.85 -26.37
CA GLY A 692 13.40 -18.97 -25.03
C GLY A 692 12.41 -18.52 -23.96
N HIS A 693 12.90 -18.06 -22.81
CA HIS A 693 12.08 -17.60 -21.69
C HIS A 693 11.16 -16.43 -22.09
N GLU A 694 11.73 -15.43 -22.77
CA GLU A 694 11.00 -14.27 -23.31
C GLU A 694 10.46 -14.56 -24.71
N VAL A 695 9.42 -15.39 -24.77
CA VAL A 695 8.82 -15.87 -26.03
C VAL A 695 8.53 -14.76 -27.05
N PRO A 696 7.92 -13.60 -26.69
CA PRO A 696 7.62 -12.55 -27.66
C PRO A 696 8.86 -11.87 -28.25
N VAL A 697 9.99 -11.85 -27.54
CA VAL A 697 11.24 -11.25 -28.03
C VAL A 697 11.90 -12.16 -29.06
N LEU A 698 11.90 -13.47 -28.82
CA LEU A 698 12.60 -14.44 -29.65
C LEU A 698 11.78 -14.93 -30.85
N GLN A 699 10.45 -14.97 -30.71
CA GLN A 699 9.53 -15.42 -31.76
C GLN A 699 8.26 -14.53 -31.80
N PRO A 700 8.40 -13.23 -32.15
CA PRO A 700 7.31 -12.25 -32.08
C PRO A 700 6.08 -12.61 -32.92
N GLU A 701 6.28 -13.13 -34.13
CA GLU A 701 5.19 -13.54 -35.02
C GLU A 701 4.39 -14.72 -34.44
N ARG A 702 5.09 -15.74 -33.94
CA ARG A 702 4.50 -16.92 -33.30
C ARG A 702 3.78 -16.53 -32.00
N ALA A 703 4.35 -15.62 -31.21
CA ALA A 703 3.72 -15.09 -30.00
C ALA A 703 2.43 -14.30 -30.32
N LEU A 704 2.41 -13.55 -31.43
CA LEU A 704 1.21 -12.85 -31.89
C LEU A 704 0.10 -13.84 -32.30
N THR A 705 0.46 -14.95 -32.97
CA THR A 705 -0.48 -16.02 -33.30
C THR A 705 -1.09 -16.68 -32.04
N LEU A 706 -0.28 -16.90 -30.99
CA LEU A 706 -0.76 -17.34 -29.68
C LEU A 706 -1.80 -16.37 -29.10
N LEU A 707 -1.46 -15.07 -29.02
CA LEU A 707 -2.34 -14.04 -28.45
C LEU A 707 -3.67 -13.92 -29.22
N ARG A 708 -3.61 -13.91 -30.56
CA ARG A 708 -4.81 -13.82 -31.42
C ARG A 708 -5.75 -15.00 -31.17
N SER A 709 -5.21 -16.21 -31.04
CA SER A 709 -6.00 -17.42 -30.81
C SER A 709 -6.64 -17.41 -29.43
N PHE A 710 -5.89 -17.01 -28.39
CA PHE A 710 -6.41 -16.85 -27.03
C PHE A 710 -7.56 -15.84 -26.95
N LEU A 711 -7.38 -14.64 -27.52
CA LEU A 711 -8.39 -13.58 -27.52
C LEU A 711 -9.65 -14.00 -28.27
N ALA A 712 -9.49 -14.65 -29.43
CA ALA A 712 -10.60 -15.16 -30.23
C ALA A 712 -11.30 -16.38 -29.60
N GLY A 713 -10.69 -17.01 -28.58
CA GLY A 713 -11.19 -18.25 -28.00
C GLY A 713 -11.15 -19.42 -28.98
N LYS A 714 -10.19 -19.41 -29.89
CA LYS A 714 -9.99 -20.44 -30.91
C LYS A 714 -8.74 -21.26 -30.58
N GLU A 715 -8.77 -22.53 -30.96
CA GLU A 715 -7.58 -23.37 -30.96
C GLU A 715 -6.50 -22.80 -31.91
N LEU A 716 -5.24 -23.18 -31.69
CA LEU A 716 -4.15 -22.71 -32.55
C LEU A 716 -4.28 -23.27 -33.97
N PRO A 717 -3.85 -22.52 -35.00
CA PRO A 717 -4.02 -22.92 -36.39
C PRO A 717 -3.35 -24.26 -36.70
N ARG A 718 -4.05 -25.13 -37.42
CA ARG A 718 -3.47 -26.33 -38.04
C ARG A 718 -3.01 -25.97 -39.45
N SER A 719 -2.22 -26.84 -40.08
CA SER A 719 -1.95 -26.71 -41.51
C SER A 719 -3.27 -26.85 -42.25
N ASP A 720 -3.61 -25.86 -43.06
CA ASP A 720 -4.72 -25.94 -44.03
C ASP A 720 -4.53 -27.13 -44.97
#